data_AF-A0A916EG60-F1
#
_entry.id   AF-A0A916EG60-F1
#
_cell.length_a   1.000
_cell.length_b   1.000
_cell.length_c   1.000
_cell.angle_alpha   90.00
_cell.angle_beta   90.00
_cell.angle_gamma   90.00
#
_symmetry.space_group_name_H-M   'P 1'
#
loop_
_entity.id
_entity.type
_entity.pdbx_description
1 polymer ?
#
loop_
_entity_poly.entity_id
_entity_poly.type
_entity_poly.pdbx_seq_one_letter_code
_entity_poly.pdbx_strand_id
1 'polypeptide(L)'
;MSDTISSIPHIAHHATVKEIIREIKLRREVDFNDMMMKLYGITKTSDKEYLLVLEYAEGADFGLSKRIKSTDQISFDTVPYDAPEGFNITGGILQDVNRENKQTEKLKKRDVYSTGVLLWELSSGKRPFTDKEYNISLAREIFQGLREGIVEGTPKEYSNLYAKCWDSDPEKRPTIQEVAIILKSMISSQQTQQMIKQLKLNHGLFLDGYRIEPSKQAVLSENGILNISLYREQPLIYTYVNNHGSLTNLLSFDLDDNKELNEALQPSDICINFPVAEITYNANLLESFSNFMKGDEALYETYGHLFARKVLVGGTLFIDDFKSITSKQQVDSFKFFLTWVYNSVKYNKENPFNNLSLNFFPKLRTSGGEKLHAPVDLTNWMNKLYQDNMLDVISYTNLILISELRLGKSSSIDASQEKQPGIANFKEKLSLEDWVRDSIYVNLARWVKEFHLLQGIIISEYLRLEISKRTAVSFVNVPSVYLSDIFYLDMIKPTTNLEKILISNNIFPNENARDISTFPFMKGLIKNDNLNHRNYTHFLVRRERYKILLSSSSSVDVKPSEEFKLAIEKALESIRPFVFLQNVFDEYGHLFPLTIVLGKSLKNILPNSPKKIELRSPTFDPLKSHLDNLNISYLLTKKGNIVEKNDLSNWIKDDDNLEIIGFENVISLYDILEIEQRRRIDVVLNKQDEIKIIMTGIVDLEDLDNNNIEHYKRINVKPSLESENYEVFGSIISDHGLRIEDFSVTFGLYDFNGFSATIKTLNNTSVNITECFILWTIVGNPSDLSVFSPKNRDIKVNYVKKSIALKPDISCYSIESCQLSEDYTIFLNYYCLKANYEPIDIKLVKWSNDSIDIQIVESNNSNSNANESNEITTIIVDVHIFILSSDYKSLKIDNDEKECNLNLIGYTLTEDIYKNI
;
A
#
# COMPACT_ATOMS: atom_id res chain seq x y z
N MET A 1 -2.59 16.24 22.75
CA MET A 1 -2.43 14.79 23.01
C MET A 1 -0.95 14.49 22.91
N SER A 2 -0.27 14.21 24.03
CA SER A 2 1.17 13.95 24.03
C SER A 2 1.41 12.44 24.09
N ASP A 3 1.76 11.84 22.95
CA ASP A 3 2.20 10.45 22.88
C ASP A 3 3.51 10.31 23.64
N THR A 4 3.48 9.56 24.75
CA THR A 4 4.65 9.37 25.61
C THR A 4 5.33 8.04 25.28
N ILE A 5 6.43 8.08 24.55
CA ILE A 5 7.29 6.92 24.25
C ILE A 5 8.34 6.77 25.35
N SER A 6 8.34 5.64 26.07
CA SER A 6 9.34 5.30 27.09
C SER A 6 10.31 4.21 26.60
N SER A 7 11.50 4.11 27.22
CA SER A 7 12.59 3.21 26.84
C SER A 7 13.26 2.56 28.07
N ILE A 8 13.51 1.24 28.05
CA ILE A 8 14.10 0.44 29.15
C ILE A 8 15.65 0.46 29.08
N PRO A 9 16.41 0.54 30.19
CA PRO A 9 17.86 0.42 30.13
C PRO A 9 18.34 -1.05 30.04
N HIS A 10 19.40 -1.23 29.24
CA HIS A 10 20.35 -2.35 29.23
C HIS A 10 19.80 -3.79 29.27
N ILE A 11 19.56 -4.37 28.10
CA ILE A 11 19.51 -5.84 27.93
C ILE A 11 20.53 -6.24 26.84
N ALA A 12 21.61 -6.92 27.23
CA ALA A 12 22.74 -7.17 26.34
C ALA A 12 22.54 -8.32 25.31
N HIS A 13 21.46 -9.10 25.40
CA HIS A 13 21.26 -10.31 24.59
C HIS A 13 20.04 -10.26 23.64
N HIS A 14 20.34 -10.14 22.33
CA HIS A 14 19.38 -9.98 21.22
C HIS A 14 18.34 -11.13 21.05
N ALA A 15 18.68 -12.38 21.38
CA ALA A 15 17.78 -13.51 21.22
C ALA A 15 16.68 -13.56 22.31
N THR A 16 17.01 -13.07 23.50
CA THR A 16 16.20 -13.21 24.72
C THR A 16 15.08 -12.16 24.81
N VAL A 17 15.31 -10.95 24.30
CA VAL A 17 14.32 -9.86 24.29
C VAL A 17 13.13 -10.19 23.37
N LYS A 18 13.37 -10.87 22.24
CA LYS A 18 12.30 -11.25 21.29
C LYS A 18 11.35 -12.31 21.87
N GLU A 19 11.86 -13.25 22.66
CA GLU A 19 11.02 -14.27 23.31
C GLU A 19 10.15 -13.65 24.42
N ILE A 20 10.72 -12.81 25.29
CA ILE A 20 9.97 -12.13 26.36
C ILE A 20 8.85 -11.26 25.77
N ILE A 21 9.12 -10.55 24.67
CA ILE A 21 8.12 -9.71 23.99
C ILE A 21 7.02 -10.52 23.32
N ARG A 22 7.37 -11.66 22.72
CA ARG A 22 6.37 -12.58 22.15
C ARG A 22 5.41 -13.04 23.25
N GLU A 23 5.92 -13.35 24.43
CA GLU A 23 5.09 -13.82 25.55
C GLU A 23 4.30 -12.71 26.26
N ILE A 24 4.84 -11.48 26.34
CA ILE A 24 4.08 -10.30 26.83
C ILE A 24 2.91 -9.99 25.89
N LYS A 25 3.10 -10.13 24.56
CA LYS A 25 2.00 -9.97 23.59
C LYS A 25 0.91 -11.04 23.76
N LEU A 26 1.28 -12.29 24.05
CA LEU A 26 0.34 -13.40 24.23
C LEU A 26 -0.52 -13.27 25.50
N ARG A 27 -0.01 -12.63 26.58
CA ARG A 27 -0.78 -12.36 27.79
C ARG A 27 -1.84 -11.25 27.64
N ARG A 28 -1.81 -10.48 26.54
CA ARG A 28 -2.79 -9.42 26.25
C ARG A 28 -4.17 -9.95 25.85
N GLU A 29 -4.25 -11.19 25.38
CA GLU A 29 -5.49 -11.83 24.93
C GLU A 29 -6.26 -12.55 26.05
N VAL A 30 -5.71 -12.61 27.27
CA VAL A 30 -6.32 -13.31 28.41
C VAL A 30 -6.30 -12.37 29.63
N ASP A 31 -7.38 -11.62 29.77
CA ASP A 31 -7.68 -10.59 30.79
C ASP A 31 -6.82 -10.58 32.06
N PHE A 32 -5.95 -9.56 32.18
CA PHE A 32 -5.55 -8.95 33.46
C PHE A 32 -5.23 -7.46 33.23
N ASN A 33 -6.14 -6.60 33.71
CA ASN A 33 -6.08 -5.13 33.87
C ASN A 33 -5.76 -4.22 32.66
N ASP A 34 -6.72 -3.33 32.38
CA ASP A 34 -6.85 -2.36 31.28
C ASP A 34 -5.85 -1.17 31.24
N MET A 35 -4.63 -1.28 31.80
CA MET A 35 -3.72 -0.12 31.93
C MET A 35 -2.64 0.02 30.83
N MET A 36 -2.43 -0.98 29.96
CA MET A 36 -1.51 -0.88 28.80
C MET A 36 -2.28 -0.82 27.48
N MET A 37 -2.16 0.29 26.74
CA MET A 37 -2.96 0.55 25.53
C MET A 37 -2.35 -0.08 24.26
N LYS A 38 -1.02 -0.08 24.05
CA LYS A 38 -0.34 -0.75 22.91
C LYS A 38 1.16 -1.02 23.16
N LEU A 39 1.72 -2.06 22.53
CA LEU A 39 3.17 -2.34 22.45
C LEU A 39 3.64 -2.26 20.99
N TYR A 40 4.47 -1.26 20.68
CA TYR A 40 4.86 -0.94 19.30
C TYR A 40 6.06 -1.73 18.78
N GLY A 41 6.99 -2.17 19.64
CA GLY A 41 8.12 -3.01 19.24
C GLY A 41 9.44 -2.73 19.97
N ILE A 42 10.56 -3.15 19.36
CA ILE A 42 11.93 -2.91 19.84
C ILE A 42 12.63 -1.95 18.86
N THR A 43 13.34 -0.96 19.37
CA THR A 43 14.32 -0.18 18.58
C THR A 43 15.74 -0.35 19.13
N LYS A 44 16.75 -0.05 18.32
CA LYS A 44 18.17 -0.23 18.65
C LYS A 44 18.86 1.13 18.65
N THR A 45 19.58 1.48 19.72
CA THR A 45 20.45 2.67 19.76
C THR A 45 21.85 2.33 19.25
N SER A 46 22.67 3.35 19.00
CA SER A 46 23.95 3.26 18.29
C SER A 46 24.99 2.29 18.92
N ASP A 47 24.82 1.84 20.17
CA ASP A 47 25.82 1.08 20.93
C ASP A 47 25.36 -0.30 21.45
N LYS A 48 24.79 -1.16 20.58
CA LYS A 48 24.33 -2.54 20.94
C LYS A 48 23.28 -2.61 22.06
N GLU A 49 22.59 -1.51 22.34
CA GLU A 49 21.50 -1.40 23.30
C GLU A 49 20.12 -1.49 22.61
N TYR A 50 19.13 -2.02 23.32
CA TYR A 50 17.77 -2.23 22.82
C TYR A 50 16.75 -1.53 23.72
N LEU A 51 15.79 -0.84 23.11
CA LEU A 51 14.69 -0.13 23.77
C LEU A 51 13.35 -0.75 23.39
N LEU A 52 12.45 -0.91 24.35
CA LEU A 52 11.07 -1.37 24.16
C LEU A 52 10.13 -0.16 24.08
N VAL A 53 9.20 -0.11 23.12
CA VAL A 53 8.30 1.03 22.87
C VAL A 53 6.85 0.69 23.22
N LEU A 54 6.24 1.42 24.16
CA LEU A 54 4.92 1.13 24.76
C LEU A 54 4.00 2.39 24.79
N GLU A 55 2.67 2.19 24.73
CA GLU A 55 1.56 3.17 24.88
C GLU A 55 0.72 2.84 26.13
N TYR A 56 0.38 3.82 26.97
CA TYR A 56 -0.34 3.66 28.24
C TYR A 56 -1.56 4.60 28.35
N ALA A 57 -2.53 4.27 29.21
CA ALA A 57 -3.66 5.14 29.52
C ALA A 57 -3.25 6.31 30.45
N GLU A 58 -3.82 7.50 30.23
CA GLU A 58 -3.52 8.74 30.97
C GLU A 58 -3.63 8.55 32.49
N GLY A 59 -2.52 8.81 33.20
CA GLY A 59 -2.44 8.79 34.68
C GLY A 59 -1.36 7.88 35.27
N ALA A 60 -0.75 6.99 34.47
CA ALA A 60 0.39 6.17 34.87
C ALA A 60 1.66 6.57 34.09
N ASP A 61 2.27 7.68 34.49
CA ASP A 61 3.64 8.02 34.10
C ASP A 61 4.59 7.05 34.80
N PHE A 62 5.01 5.97 34.12
CA PHE A 62 6.05 5.05 34.58
C PHE A 62 7.47 5.66 34.61
N GLY A 63 7.60 6.98 34.77
CA GLY A 63 8.84 7.67 35.12
C GLY A 63 10.02 7.49 34.14
N LEU A 64 9.76 7.08 32.90
CA LEU A 64 10.79 6.81 31.89
C LEU A 64 10.67 7.70 30.64
N SER A 65 9.85 8.75 30.71
CA SER A 65 9.80 9.75 29.65
C SER A 65 10.82 10.87 29.89
N LYS A 66 11.68 11.08 28.88
CA LYS A 66 12.85 11.98 28.82
C LYS A 66 14.09 11.50 29.58
N ARG A 67 15.19 11.28 28.82
CA ARG A 67 16.53 11.86 29.08
C ARG A 67 17.55 11.46 28.01
N ILE A 68 17.46 12.09 26.83
CA ILE A 68 18.70 12.61 26.21
C ILE A 68 18.90 13.96 26.90
N LYS A 69 19.57 13.95 28.05
CA LYS A 69 20.24 15.13 28.58
C LYS A 69 21.71 14.77 28.64
N SER A 70 22.52 15.70 28.16
CA SER A 70 23.98 15.69 28.10
C SER A 70 24.63 14.84 29.20
N THR A 71 25.58 14.01 28.76
CA THR A 71 26.65 13.40 29.56
C THR A 71 26.99 14.22 30.82
N ASP A 72 26.94 13.56 31.98
CA ASP A 72 27.66 13.84 33.25
C ASP A 72 26.83 13.82 34.57
N GLN A 73 25.59 13.29 34.61
CA GLN A 73 24.89 13.04 35.90
C GLN A 73 24.21 11.65 35.97
N ILE A 74 24.55 10.88 37.01
CA ILE A 74 23.97 9.57 37.34
C ILE A 74 22.51 9.76 37.80
N SER A 75 21.57 9.03 37.19
CA SER A 75 20.14 9.10 37.54
C SER A 75 19.80 8.06 38.62
N PHE A 76 19.23 8.48 39.75
CA PHE A 76 18.74 7.56 40.78
C PHE A 76 17.43 6.84 40.39
N ASP A 77 16.82 7.22 39.26
CA ASP A 77 15.53 6.70 38.80
C ASP A 77 15.53 5.18 38.49
N THR A 78 16.71 4.53 38.35
CA THR A 78 16.84 3.08 38.08
C THR A 78 17.07 2.22 39.33
N VAL A 79 17.27 2.83 40.50
CA VAL A 79 17.73 2.15 41.73
C VAL A 79 16.93 0.89 42.08
N PRO A 80 15.59 0.85 42.00
CA PRO A 80 14.84 -0.37 42.30
C PRO A 80 15.00 -1.53 41.33
N TYR A 81 15.36 -1.23 40.08
CA TYR A 81 15.56 -2.22 39.03
C TYR A 81 17.00 -2.72 38.99
N ASP A 82 17.92 -2.01 39.65
CA ASP A 82 19.31 -2.41 39.77
C ASP A 82 19.48 -3.48 40.84
N ALA A 83 20.15 -4.58 40.45
CA ALA A 83 20.47 -5.65 41.37
C ALA A 83 21.42 -5.17 42.49
N PRO A 84 21.25 -5.66 43.73
CA PRO A 84 22.06 -5.29 44.90
C PRO A 84 23.57 -5.27 44.65
N GLU A 85 24.09 -6.24 43.89
CA GLU A 85 25.51 -6.42 43.66
C GLU A 85 26.12 -5.35 42.72
N GLY A 86 25.26 -4.52 42.11
CA GLY A 86 25.65 -3.38 41.29
C GLY A 86 25.99 -2.12 42.09
N PHE A 87 25.56 -2.03 43.34
CA PHE A 87 25.83 -0.88 44.19
C PHE A 87 27.23 -1.03 44.81
N ASN A 88 28.26 -0.56 44.11
CA ASN A 88 29.63 -0.56 44.63
C ASN A 88 29.79 0.56 45.70
N ILE A 89 29.28 0.34 46.91
CA ILE A 89 29.34 1.32 48.00
C ILE A 89 30.68 1.19 48.73
N THR A 90 31.73 1.75 48.14
CA THR A 90 32.97 2.10 48.86
C THR A 90 33.38 3.52 48.51
N GLY A 91 33.14 4.45 49.45
CA GLY A 91 33.83 5.73 49.53
C GLY A 91 33.74 6.67 48.32
N GLY A 92 32.55 7.20 48.02
CA GLY A 92 32.38 8.54 47.44
C GLY A 92 32.79 8.81 45.98
N ILE A 93 33.46 7.91 45.26
CA ILE A 93 33.74 8.08 43.81
C ILE A 93 33.62 6.72 43.12
N LEU A 94 32.68 6.60 42.17
CA LEU A 94 32.54 5.44 41.29
C LEU A 94 33.56 5.55 40.14
N GLN A 95 34.55 4.67 40.12
CA GLN A 95 35.42 4.47 38.95
C GLN A 95 34.95 3.23 38.17
N ASP A 96 34.66 3.43 36.89
CA ASP A 96 34.49 2.35 35.92
C ASP A 96 35.83 1.69 35.61
N VAL A 97 35.94 0.38 35.85
CA VAL A 97 37.09 -0.43 35.43
C VAL A 97 36.63 -1.66 34.66
N ASN A 98 37.23 -1.84 33.48
CA ASN A 98 36.92 -2.85 32.47
C ASN A 98 37.68 -4.19 32.67
N ARG A 99 37.00 -5.30 32.28
CA ARG A 99 37.48 -6.62 31.76
C ARG A 99 38.07 -7.64 32.77
N GLU A 100 37.81 -8.96 32.73
CA GLU A 100 37.32 -9.87 31.67
C GLU A 100 36.76 -11.22 32.26
N ASN A 101 35.88 -11.87 31.49
CA ASN A 101 35.39 -13.28 31.51
C ASN A 101 34.69 -13.92 32.74
N LYS A 102 34.83 -13.43 33.98
CA LYS A 102 33.98 -13.86 35.13
C LYS A 102 32.71 -13.00 35.32
N GLN A 103 32.64 -11.88 34.60
CA GLN A 103 31.60 -10.86 34.71
C GLN A 103 30.29 -11.24 34.00
N THR A 104 30.34 -12.12 33.00
CA THR A 104 29.21 -12.42 32.10
C THR A 104 28.06 -13.16 32.79
N GLU A 105 28.35 -14.05 33.74
CA GLU A 105 27.29 -14.70 34.54
C GLU A 105 26.70 -13.75 35.58
N LYS A 106 27.54 -12.94 36.24
CA LYS A 106 27.07 -11.90 37.17
C LYS A 106 26.13 -10.91 36.50
N LEU A 107 26.48 -10.45 35.30
CA LEU A 107 25.61 -9.57 34.50
C LEU A 107 24.27 -10.25 34.17
N LYS A 108 24.28 -11.52 33.74
CA LYS A 108 23.04 -12.28 33.48
C LYS A 108 22.15 -12.41 34.73
N LYS A 109 22.72 -12.58 35.92
CA LYS A 109 21.95 -12.66 37.18
C LYS A 109 21.44 -11.29 37.65
N ARG A 110 22.09 -10.19 37.25
CA ARG A 110 21.57 -8.83 37.46
C ARG A 110 20.37 -8.57 36.55
N ASP A 111 20.42 -8.99 35.29
CA ASP A 111 19.29 -8.87 34.35
C ASP A 111 18.05 -9.64 34.84
N VAL A 112 18.24 -10.81 35.45
CA VAL A 112 17.15 -11.61 36.04
C VAL A 112 16.51 -10.90 37.24
N TYR A 113 17.31 -10.18 38.05
CA TYR A 113 16.78 -9.37 39.14
C TYR A 113 15.85 -8.28 38.62
N SER A 114 16.30 -7.51 37.63
CA SER A 114 15.50 -6.47 36.98
C SER A 114 14.22 -7.05 36.37
N THR A 115 14.32 -8.24 35.76
CA THR A 115 13.16 -8.98 35.24
C THR A 115 12.16 -9.34 36.37
N GLY A 116 12.64 -9.74 37.54
CA GLY A 116 11.79 -10.00 38.71
C GLY A 116 11.00 -8.77 39.16
N VAL A 117 11.67 -7.62 39.26
CA VAL A 117 11.04 -6.34 39.63
C VAL A 117 9.97 -5.93 38.60
N LEU A 118 10.25 -6.12 37.31
CA LEU A 118 9.28 -5.86 36.23
C LEU A 118 8.07 -6.80 36.29
N LEU A 119 8.27 -8.09 36.53
CA LEU A 119 7.17 -9.06 36.66
C LEU A 119 6.27 -8.74 37.86
N TRP A 120 6.85 -8.22 38.95
CA TRP A 120 6.07 -7.73 40.09
C TRP A 120 5.32 -6.44 39.75
N GLU A 121 5.94 -5.48 39.08
CA GLU A 121 5.32 -4.22 38.66
C GLU A 121 4.13 -4.46 37.71
N LEU A 122 4.27 -5.43 36.79
CA LEU A 122 3.17 -5.90 35.94
C LEU A 122 2.03 -6.52 36.75
N SER A 123 2.36 -7.22 37.85
CA SER A 123 1.37 -7.82 38.72
C SER A 123 0.69 -6.82 39.65
N SER A 124 1.39 -5.78 40.09
CA SER A 124 0.90 -4.79 41.06
C SER A 124 0.22 -3.60 40.39
N GLY A 125 0.59 -3.30 39.14
CA GLY A 125 0.22 -2.07 38.44
C GLY A 125 0.82 -0.81 39.06
N LYS A 126 1.85 -0.95 39.91
CA LYS A 126 2.45 0.15 40.69
C LYS A 126 3.95 0.18 40.50
N ARG A 127 4.51 1.39 40.47
CA ARG A 127 5.96 1.60 40.49
C ARG A 127 6.57 1.00 41.78
N PRO A 128 7.75 0.34 41.72
CA PRO A 128 8.41 -0.21 42.91
C PRO A 128 8.74 0.88 43.93
N PHE A 129 8.52 0.59 45.20
CA PHE A 129 8.78 1.48 46.34
C PHE A 129 8.15 2.87 46.14
N THR A 130 6.89 2.91 45.71
CA THR A 130 6.15 4.18 45.51
C THR A 130 6.07 5.06 46.75
N ASP A 131 6.27 4.49 47.94
CA ASP A 131 6.34 5.16 49.23
C ASP A 131 7.73 5.73 49.57
N LYS A 132 8.75 5.53 48.71
CA LYS A 132 10.15 5.92 48.97
C LYS A 132 10.73 6.78 47.86
N GLU A 133 11.58 7.73 48.26
CA GLU A 133 12.36 8.53 47.33
C GLU A 133 13.54 7.71 46.77
N TYR A 134 13.73 7.76 45.46
CA TYR A 134 14.80 7.04 44.79
C TYR A 134 16.13 7.76 45.02
N ASN A 135 16.86 7.34 46.05
CA ASN A 135 18.12 7.94 46.46
C ASN A 135 19.10 6.85 46.97
N ILE A 136 20.27 7.26 47.45
CA ILE A 136 21.28 6.33 47.99
C ILE A 136 20.75 5.55 49.21
N SER A 137 19.79 6.08 49.97
CA SER A 137 19.16 5.35 51.08
C SER A 137 18.38 4.16 50.57
N LEU A 138 17.54 4.35 49.54
CA LEU A 138 16.79 3.25 48.92
C LEU A 138 17.74 2.18 48.35
N ALA A 139 18.81 2.58 47.68
CA ALA A 139 19.82 1.65 47.17
C ALA A 139 20.46 0.82 48.31
N ARG A 140 20.74 1.45 49.46
CA ARG A 140 21.28 0.78 50.64
C ARG A 140 20.27 -0.19 51.26
N GLU A 141 19.00 0.18 51.32
CA GLU A 141 17.94 -0.68 51.86
C GLU A 141 17.70 -1.90 50.95
N ILE A 142 17.70 -1.72 49.63
CA ILE A 142 17.64 -2.82 48.65
C ILE A 142 18.85 -3.75 48.80
N PHE A 143 20.04 -3.17 48.99
CA PHE A 143 21.26 -3.94 49.28
C PHE A 143 21.16 -4.75 50.57
N GLN A 144 20.46 -4.22 51.58
CA GLN A 144 20.19 -4.89 52.86
C GLN A 144 19.04 -5.91 52.78
N GLY A 145 18.45 -6.13 51.60
CA GLY A 145 17.43 -7.15 51.37
C GLY A 145 16.00 -6.62 51.33
N LEU A 146 15.79 -5.29 51.28
CA LEU A 146 14.46 -4.72 51.04
C LEU A 146 13.90 -5.21 49.69
N ARG A 147 12.71 -5.79 49.72
CA ARG A 147 11.94 -6.21 48.55
C ARG A 147 10.49 -5.78 48.72
N GLU A 148 9.78 -5.74 47.61
CA GLU A 148 8.35 -5.50 47.60
C GLU A 148 7.55 -6.68 48.19
N GLY A 149 6.35 -6.37 48.70
CA GLY A 149 5.42 -7.38 49.20
C GLY A 149 4.79 -8.19 48.06
N ILE A 150 4.46 -9.46 48.30
CA ILE A 150 3.69 -10.25 47.34
C ILE A 150 2.31 -9.61 47.13
N VAL A 151 1.94 -9.38 45.88
CA VAL A 151 0.65 -8.77 45.52
C VAL A 151 -0.49 -9.75 45.77
N GLU A 152 -1.54 -9.29 46.45
CA GLU A 152 -2.73 -10.09 46.70
C GLU A 152 -3.50 -10.38 45.40
N GLY A 153 -3.92 -11.63 45.20
CA GLY A 153 -4.61 -12.07 43.96
C GLY A 153 -3.69 -12.60 42.86
N THR A 154 -2.37 -12.45 42.97
CA THR A 154 -1.43 -13.03 42.01
C THR A 154 -1.37 -14.56 42.11
N PRO A 155 -1.43 -15.31 40.99
CA PRO A 155 -1.23 -16.76 41.00
C PRO A 155 0.05 -17.16 41.72
N LYS A 156 -0.04 -18.19 42.57
CA LYS A 156 1.05 -18.57 43.49
C LYS A 156 2.35 -18.93 42.77
N GLU A 157 2.25 -19.58 41.61
CA GLU A 157 3.41 -19.94 40.81
C GLU A 157 4.08 -18.70 40.17
N TYR A 158 3.29 -17.69 39.77
CA TYR A 158 3.80 -16.44 39.19
C TYR A 158 4.45 -15.54 40.25
N SER A 159 3.84 -15.43 41.43
CA SER A 159 4.43 -14.71 42.57
C SER A 159 5.70 -15.38 43.08
N ASN A 160 5.73 -16.71 43.14
CA ASN A 160 6.96 -17.46 43.44
C ASN A 160 8.06 -17.22 42.38
N LEU A 161 7.69 -17.04 41.11
CA LEU A 161 8.65 -16.81 40.03
C LEU A 161 9.34 -15.44 40.17
N TYR A 162 8.59 -14.34 40.25
CA TYR A 162 9.23 -13.02 40.41
C TYR A 162 9.97 -12.91 41.74
N ALA A 163 9.47 -13.59 42.79
CA ALA A 163 10.14 -13.64 44.08
C ALA A 163 11.52 -14.33 44.02
N LYS A 164 11.64 -15.39 43.21
CA LYS A 164 12.92 -16.06 42.94
C LYS A 164 13.84 -15.22 42.06
N CYS A 165 13.30 -14.47 41.10
CA CYS A 165 14.09 -13.65 40.20
C CYS A 165 14.85 -12.54 40.92
N TRP A 166 14.28 -11.92 41.96
CA TRP A 166 14.92 -10.85 42.72
C TRP A 166 15.58 -11.30 44.04
N ASP A 167 15.89 -12.59 44.21
CA ASP A 167 16.53 -13.11 45.42
C ASP A 167 17.81 -12.32 45.75
N SER A 168 18.10 -12.13 47.04
CA SER A 168 19.31 -11.41 47.48
C SER A 168 20.58 -12.17 47.16
N ASP A 169 20.51 -13.48 46.97
CA ASP A 169 21.60 -14.31 46.49
C ASP A 169 21.50 -14.50 44.96
N PRO A 170 22.42 -13.95 44.15
CA PRO A 170 22.44 -14.14 42.70
C PRO A 170 22.41 -15.59 42.24
N GLU A 171 22.98 -16.52 43.02
CA GLU A 171 23.05 -17.93 42.65
C GLU A 171 21.69 -18.63 42.76
N LYS A 172 20.79 -18.13 43.63
CA LYS A 172 19.42 -18.64 43.78
C LYS A 172 18.48 -18.12 42.71
N ARG A 173 18.85 -17.05 42.00
CA ARG A 173 18.05 -16.53 40.90
C ARG A 173 18.05 -17.54 39.76
N PRO A 174 16.90 -17.84 39.12
CA PRO A 174 16.86 -18.71 37.95
C PRO A 174 17.66 -18.10 36.79
N THR A 175 17.96 -18.92 35.78
CA THR A 175 18.39 -18.42 34.48
C THR A 175 17.20 -17.81 33.74
N ILE A 176 17.45 -16.86 32.84
CA ILE A 176 16.38 -16.26 32.04
C ILE A 176 15.64 -17.30 31.17
N GLN A 177 16.31 -18.39 30.80
CA GLN A 177 15.72 -19.52 30.07
C GLN A 177 14.74 -20.29 30.95
N GLU A 178 15.08 -20.56 32.21
CA GLU A 178 14.16 -21.17 33.17
C GLU A 178 12.96 -20.26 33.45
N VAL A 179 13.16 -18.93 33.57
CA VAL A 179 12.06 -17.96 33.69
C VAL A 179 11.12 -18.07 32.48
N ALA A 180 11.67 -18.08 31.25
CA ALA A 180 10.88 -18.21 30.03
C ALA A 180 10.13 -19.56 29.95
N ILE A 181 10.78 -20.66 30.33
CA ILE A 181 10.15 -22.00 30.36
C ILE A 181 8.99 -22.04 31.35
N ILE A 182 9.18 -21.50 32.57
CA ILE A 182 8.15 -21.46 33.60
C ILE A 182 6.97 -20.59 33.18
N LEU A 183 7.23 -19.41 32.60
CA LEU A 183 6.18 -18.55 32.05
C LEU A 183 5.41 -19.25 30.92
N LYS A 184 6.11 -19.93 30.03
CA LYS A 184 5.53 -20.69 28.91
C LYS A 184 4.68 -21.87 29.39
N SER A 185 5.11 -22.58 30.43
CA SER A 185 4.32 -23.70 30.98
C SER A 185 3.02 -23.21 31.63
N MET A 186 3.05 -22.08 32.33
CA MET A 186 1.85 -21.48 32.95
C MET A 186 0.79 -21.08 31.90
N ILE A 187 1.24 -20.49 30.78
CA ILE A 187 0.36 -20.09 29.66
C ILE A 187 -0.24 -21.33 28.99
N SER A 188 0.59 -22.36 28.73
CA SER A 188 0.18 -23.58 28.04
C SER A 188 -0.86 -24.39 28.83
N SER A 189 -0.74 -24.48 30.16
CA SER A 189 -1.69 -25.24 30.99
C SER A 189 -3.08 -24.59 31.04
N GLN A 190 -3.16 -23.27 31.11
CA GLN A 190 -4.43 -22.54 31.19
C GLN A 190 -5.20 -22.56 29.85
N GLN A 191 -4.50 -22.37 28.72
CA GLN A 191 -5.08 -22.46 27.38
C GLN A 191 -5.57 -23.89 27.07
N THR A 192 -4.80 -24.90 27.47
CA THR A 192 -5.15 -26.32 27.27
C THR A 192 -6.47 -26.67 27.98
N GLN A 193 -6.63 -26.24 29.24
CA GLN A 193 -7.86 -26.49 30.00
C GLN A 193 -9.08 -25.77 29.42
N GLN A 194 -8.92 -24.54 28.93
CA GLN A 194 -9.99 -23.79 28.27
C GLN A 194 -10.43 -24.48 26.97
N MET A 195 -9.49 -24.91 26.11
CA MET A 195 -9.81 -25.61 24.87
C MET A 195 -10.49 -26.96 25.11
N ILE A 196 -10.03 -27.75 26.10
CA ILE A 196 -10.67 -29.03 26.45
C ILE A 196 -12.13 -28.80 26.86
N LYS A 197 -12.41 -27.75 27.65
CA LYS A 197 -13.77 -27.41 28.10
C LYS A 197 -14.65 -26.87 26.99
N GLN A 198 -14.11 -26.01 26.13
CA GLN A 198 -14.82 -25.38 25.02
C GLN A 198 -15.18 -26.42 23.95
N LEU A 199 -14.24 -27.28 23.56
CA LEU A 199 -14.43 -28.30 22.53
C LEU A 199 -14.97 -29.64 23.09
N LYS A 200 -15.12 -29.75 24.41
CA LYS A 200 -15.60 -30.95 25.11
C LYS A 200 -14.85 -32.24 24.75
N LEU A 201 -13.52 -32.15 24.58
CA LEU A 201 -12.66 -33.24 24.10
C LEU A 201 -12.63 -34.47 25.02
N ASN A 202 -13.05 -34.32 26.27
CA ASN A 202 -13.12 -35.39 27.25
C ASN A 202 -14.51 -36.06 27.32
N HIS A 203 -15.48 -35.60 26.54
CA HIS A 203 -16.82 -36.18 26.44
C HIS A 203 -16.90 -37.22 25.31
N GLY A 204 -17.84 -38.15 25.43
CA GLY A 204 -18.25 -38.97 24.30
C GLY A 204 -19.19 -38.20 23.38
N LEU A 205 -19.55 -38.83 22.27
CA LEU A 205 -20.41 -38.32 21.21
C LEU A 205 -21.76 -39.00 21.30
N PHE A 206 -22.77 -38.25 21.70
CA PHE A 206 -24.16 -38.65 21.57
C PHE A 206 -24.63 -38.39 20.14
N LEU A 207 -25.42 -39.32 19.60
CA LEU A 207 -25.88 -39.34 18.23
C LEU A 207 -27.38 -39.62 18.25
N ASP A 208 -28.19 -38.77 17.64
CA ASP A 208 -29.64 -38.94 17.56
C ASP A 208 -30.10 -39.40 16.17
N GLY A 209 -29.15 -39.83 15.33
CA GLY A 209 -29.32 -40.13 13.91
C GLY A 209 -28.83 -39.01 12.99
N TYR A 210 -28.82 -37.75 13.45
CA TYR A 210 -28.63 -36.59 12.57
C TYR A 210 -27.70 -35.51 13.15
N ARG A 211 -27.62 -35.41 14.47
CA ARG A 211 -26.77 -34.49 15.21
C ARG A 211 -25.70 -35.24 15.98
N ILE A 212 -24.60 -34.54 16.18
CA ILE A 212 -23.52 -34.96 17.08
C ILE A 212 -23.49 -33.97 18.22
N GLU A 213 -23.72 -34.46 19.44
CA GLU A 213 -23.66 -33.63 20.64
C GLU A 213 -22.68 -34.25 21.65
N PRO A 214 -21.96 -33.43 22.43
CA PRO A 214 -21.19 -33.94 23.57
C PRO A 214 -22.12 -34.66 24.55
N SER A 215 -21.65 -35.79 25.08
CA SER A 215 -22.38 -36.56 26.10
C SER A 215 -22.67 -35.75 27.37
N LYS A 216 -23.68 -36.17 28.14
CA LYS A 216 -24.05 -35.50 29.40
C LYS A 216 -22.91 -35.50 30.42
N GLN A 217 -22.12 -36.59 30.46
CA GLN A 217 -20.97 -36.74 31.34
C GLN A 217 -19.68 -37.01 30.56
N ALA A 218 -18.56 -36.54 31.11
CA ALA A 218 -17.24 -36.80 30.56
C ALA A 218 -16.81 -38.26 30.73
N VAL A 219 -16.03 -38.76 29.79
CA VAL A 219 -15.43 -40.09 29.78
C VAL A 219 -14.00 -40.05 30.34
N LEU A 220 -13.27 -38.97 30.04
CA LEU A 220 -11.88 -38.76 30.43
C LEU A 220 -11.73 -37.65 31.48
N SER A 221 -10.68 -37.75 32.30
CA SER A 221 -10.28 -36.69 33.25
C SER A 221 -9.86 -35.40 32.51
N GLU A 222 -9.94 -34.23 33.17
CA GLU A 222 -9.50 -32.93 32.60
C GLU A 222 -7.97 -32.74 32.60
N ASN A 223 -7.21 -33.58 33.31
CA ASN A 223 -5.76 -33.42 33.51
C ASN A 223 -4.92 -34.18 32.46
N GLY A 224 -5.45 -34.30 31.23
CA GLY A 224 -4.81 -35.05 30.14
C GLY A 224 -3.74 -34.28 29.39
N ILE A 225 -3.10 -34.98 28.45
CA ILE A 225 -2.15 -34.43 27.48
C ILE A 225 -2.91 -34.11 26.19
N LEU A 226 -2.87 -32.84 25.80
CA LEU A 226 -3.42 -32.34 24.54
C LEU A 226 -2.28 -32.17 23.52
N ASN A 227 -2.34 -32.88 22.39
CA ASN A 227 -1.43 -32.64 21.27
C ASN A 227 -2.20 -31.99 20.13
N ILE A 228 -1.69 -30.85 19.66
CA ILE A 228 -2.24 -30.11 18.53
C ILE A 228 -1.21 -30.12 17.40
N SER A 229 -1.62 -30.56 16.22
CA SER A 229 -0.82 -30.50 14.99
C SER A 229 -1.52 -29.67 13.94
N LEU A 230 -0.83 -28.67 13.39
CA LEU A 230 -1.36 -27.86 12.30
C LEU A 230 -1.71 -28.73 11.08
N TYR A 231 -2.89 -28.50 10.52
CA TYR A 231 -3.35 -29.22 9.35
C TYR A 231 -2.74 -28.63 8.08
N ARG A 232 -1.93 -29.44 7.37
CA ARG A 232 -1.16 -29.00 6.20
C ARG A 232 -1.80 -29.35 4.86
N GLU A 233 -2.84 -30.18 4.86
CA GLU A 233 -3.48 -30.63 3.63
C GLU A 233 -4.50 -29.60 3.11
N GLN A 234 -5.21 -29.97 2.04
CA GLN A 234 -6.22 -29.14 1.40
C GLN A 234 -7.57 -29.19 2.12
N PRO A 235 -8.45 -28.19 1.90
CA PRO A 235 -9.84 -28.24 2.30
C PRO A 235 -10.54 -29.48 1.72
N LEU A 236 -11.52 -29.99 2.46
CA LEU A 236 -12.29 -31.19 2.11
C LEU A 236 -13.68 -30.80 1.64
N ILE A 237 -14.08 -31.29 0.47
CA ILE A 237 -15.34 -30.95 -0.18
C ILE A 237 -16.24 -32.19 -0.16
N TYR A 238 -17.50 -32.00 0.25
CA TYR A 238 -18.53 -33.04 0.29
C TYR A 238 -19.70 -32.61 -0.58
N THR A 239 -20.21 -33.49 -1.42
CA THR A 239 -21.32 -33.19 -2.34
C THR A 239 -22.60 -33.92 -1.94
N TYR A 240 -23.76 -33.32 -2.25
CA TYR A 240 -25.09 -33.86 -1.95
C TYR A 240 -25.24 -34.22 -0.47
N VAL A 241 -25.10 -33.21 0.39
CA VAL A 241 -25.06 -33.36 1.83
C VAL A 241 -26.47 -33.36 2.41
N ASN A 242 -26.72 -34.27 3.37
CA ASN A 242 -28.01 -34.44 4.06
C ASN A 242 -29.17 -34.73 3.08
N ASN A 243 -28.93 -35.59 2.09
CA ASN A 243 -29.96 -35.98 1.15
C ASN A 243 -31.03 -36.85 1.83
N HIS A 244 -32.29 -36.39 1.81
CA HIS A 244 -33.43 -37.10 2.37
C HIS A 244 -33.73 -38.44 1.68
N GLY A 245 -33.21 -38.68 0.47
CA GLY A 245 -33.36 -39.95 -0.25
C GLY A 245 -32.35 -41.05 0.14
N SER A 246 -31.44 -40.78 1.07
CA SER A 246 -30.43 -41.74 1.53
C SER A 246 -30.93 -42.56 2.73
N LEU A 247 -30.75 -43.89 2.70
CA LEU A 247 -31.06 -44.80 3.82
C LEU A 247 -29.97 -44.80 4.91
N THR A 248 -28.93 -43.97 4.78
CA THR A 248 -27.80 -43.91 5.73
C THR A 248 -27.86 -42.63 6.57
N ASN A 249 -27.63 -42.79 7.88
CA ASN A 249 -27.60 -41.71 8.87
C ASN A 249 -26.40 -41.90 9.84
N LEU A 250 -26.29 -41.06 10.88
CA LEU A 250 -25.17 -41.13 11.82
C LEU A 250 -25.12 -42.43 12.66
N LEU A 251 -26.27 -43.08 12.87
CA LEU A 251 -26.46 -44.32 13.65
C LEU A 251 -26.31 -45.61 12.82
N SER A 252 -25.93 -45.53 11.55
CA SER A 252 -25.73 -46.68 10.64
C SER A 252 -24.72 -47.76 11.07
N PHE A 253 -24.13 -47.66 12.27
CA PHE A 253 -23.34 -48.71 12.92
C PHE A 253 -24.16 -49.60 13.85
N ASP A 254 -25.39 -49.22 14.20
CA ASP A 254 -26.33 -50.03 14.98
C ASP A 254 -27.19 -50.88 14.04
N LEU A 255 -27.31 -52.19 14.32
CA LEU A 255 -27.93 -53.18 13.42
C LEU A 255 -29.48 -53.10 13.36
N ASP A 256 -30.09 -52.27 14.20
CA ASP A 256 -31.53 -52.07 14.31
C ASP A 256 -31.86 -50.59 14.04
N ASP A 257 -32.11 -50.19 12.79
CA ASP A 257 -32.66 -48.84 12.55
C ASP A 257 -33.63 -48.80 11.36
N ASN A 258 -34.91 -48.84 11.70
CA ASN A 258 -36.01 -48.21 10.96
C ASN A 258 -36.40 -46.91 11.69
N LYS A 259 -35.50 -45.91 11.74
CA LYS A 259 -35.84 -44.58 12.26
C LYS A 259 -36.19 -43.62 11.12
N GLU A 260 -37.33 -42.96 11.25
CA GLU A 260 -37.83 -41.96 10.30
C GLU A 260 -36.92 -40.71 10.21
N LEU A 261 -36.96 -40.08 9.04
CA LEU A 261 -36.22 -38.88 8.66
C LEU A 261 -36.73 -37.64 9.42
N ASN A 262 -35.80 -36.88 10.00
CA ASN A 262 -36.12 -35.59 10.61
C ASN A 262 -36.14 -34.48 9.54
N GLU A 263 -37.26 -33.77 9.41
CA GLU A 263 -37.44 -32.61 8.50
C GLU A 263 -36.56 -31.39 8.87
N ALA A 264 -35.93 -31.38 10.05
CA ALA A 264 -35.12 -30.27 10.54
C ALA A 264 -33.73 -30.14 9.87
N LEU A 265 -33.25 -31.14 9.13
CA LEU A 265 -31.97 -31.06 8.41
C LEU A 265 -32.15 -30.29 7.10
N GLN A 266 -31.37 -29.22 6.92
CA GLN A 266 -31.33 -28.50 5.66
C GLN A 266 -30.39 -29.23 4.67
N PRO A 267 -30.90 -29.73 3.53
CA PRO A 267 -30.06 -30.31 2.49
C PRO A 267 -29.21 -29.22 1.84
N SER A 268 -27.97 -29.55 1.51
CA SER A 268 -27.06 -28.63 0.80
C SER A 268 -26.40 -29.33 -0.38
N ASP A 269 -26.13 -28.57 -1.42
CA ASP A 269 -25.47 -29.09 -2.61
C ASP A 269 -24.01 -29.43 -2.32
N ILE A 270 -23.32 -28.56 -1.55
CA ILE A 270 -21.91 -28.71 -1.22
C ILE A 270 -21.67 -28.30 0.24
N CYS A 271 -20.79 -29.04 0.91
CA CYS A 271 -20.16 -28.64 2.17
C CYS A 271 -18.64 -28.59 1.97
N ILE A 272 -17.99 -27.54 2.47
CA ILE A 272 -16.54 -27.35 2.42
C ILE A 272 -16.04 -27.18 3.84
N ASN A 273 -15.19 -28.12 4.26
CA ASN A 273 -14.45 -28.02 5.51
C ASN A 273 -13.09 -27.38 5.24
N PHE A 274 -12.75 -26.38 6.05
CA PHE A 274 -11.46 -25.70 6.08
C PHE A 274 -10.72 -26.06 7.37
N PRO A 275 -9.93 -27.15 7.38
CA PRO A 275 -9.25 -27.59 8.60
C PRO A 275 -8.06 -26.70 8.93
N VAL A 276 -7.89 -26.39 10.21
CA VAL A 276 -6.79 -25.59 10.74
C VAL A 276 -5.82 -26.45 11.55
N ALA A 277 -6.34 -27.34 12.39
CA ALA A 277 -5.52 -28.24 13.21
C ALA A 277 -6.20 -29.58 13.48
N GLU A 278 -5.39 -30.62 13.67
CA GLU A 278 -5.79 -31.89 14.26
C GLU A 278 -5.40 -31.89 15.75
N ILE A 279 -6.34 -32.33 16.58
CA ILE A 279 -6.21 -32.41 18.03
C ILE A 279 -6.34 -33.88 18.45
N THR A 280 -5.42 -34.33 19.30
CA THR A 280 -5.53 -35.59 20.04
C THR A 280 -5.49 -35.30 21.53
N TYR A 281 -6.43 -35.89 22.26
CA TYR A 281 -6.52 -35.73 23.71
C TYR A 281 -6.41 -37.09 24.40
N ASN A 282 -5.39 -37.22 25.25
CA ASN A 282 -5.11 -38.46 25.98
C ASN A 282 -5.18 -38.19 27.49
N ALA A 283 -6.10 -38.86 28.18
CA ALA A 283 -6.27 -38.77 29.61
C ALA A 283 -6.66 -40.13 30.19
N ASN A 284 -6.64 -40.23 31.52
CA ASN A 284 -7.18 -41.40 32.22
C ASN A 284 -8.72 -41.39 32.16
N LEU A 285 -9.31 -42.59 32.11
CA LEU A 285 -10.75 -42.76 32.24
C LEU A 285 -11.22 -42.28 33.61
N LEU A 286 -12.39 -41.65 33.66
CA LEU A 286 -13.01 -41.28 34.92
C LEU A 286 -13.53 -42.51 35.65
N GLU A 287 -13.35 -42.53 36.97
CA GLU A 287 -13.82 -43.62 37.82
C GLU A 287 -15.35 -43.83 37.69
N SER A 288 -16.11 -42.74 37.54
CA SER A 288 -17.56 -42.78 37.30
C SER A 288 -17.94 -43.50 36.01
N PHE A 289 -17.07 -43.45 34.99
CA PHE A 289 -17.26 -44.12 33.72
C PHE A 289 -16.85 -45.60 33.81
N SER A 290 -15.67 -45.88 34.37
CA SER A 290 -15.16 -47.25 34.54
C SER A 290 -16.07 -48.12 35.41
N ASN A 291 -16.69 -47.54 36.45
CA ASN A 291 -17.56 -48.26 37.38
C ASN A 291 -19.05 -48.22 36.99
N PHE A 292 -19.40 -47.83 35.75
CA PHE A 292 -20.79 -47.73 35.33
C PHE A 292 -21.42 -49.12 35.12
N MET A 293 -22.41 -49.48 35.94
CA MET A 293 -23.01 -50.83 36.01
C MET A 293 -24.40 -50.97 35.34
N LYS A 294 -24.95 -49.92 34.71
CA LYS A 294 -26.25 -50.00 34.02
C LYS A 294 -26.07 -50.57 32.59
N GLY A 295 -27.17 -51.02 31.98
CA GLY A 295 -27.19 -51.56 30.61
C GLY A 295 -26.76 -50.55 29.54
N ASP A 296 -26.52 -51.03 28.32
CA ASP A 296 -25.90 -50.24 27.24
C ASP A 296 -26.73 -49.02 26.81
N GLU A 297 -28.06 -49.10 26.84
CA GLU A 297 -28.94 -47.96 26.56
C GLU A 297 -28.70 -46.80 27.53
N ALA A 298 -28.64 -47.09 28.84
CA ALA A 298 -28.34 -46.10 29.87
C ALA A 298 -26.89 -45.59 29.80
N LEU A 299 -25.96 -46.41 29.30
CA LEU A 299 -24.57 -46.02 29.05
C LEU A 299 -24.53 -44.97 27.94
N TYR A 300 -25.21 -45.22 26.82
CA TYR A 300 -25.23 -44.31 25.67
C TYR A 300 -25.94 -42.99 25.96
N GLU A 301 -27.04 -43.00 26.71
CA GLU A 301 -27.71 -41.76 27.15
C GLU A 301 -26.84 -40.87 28.06
N THR A 302 -25.89 -41.47 28.79
CA THR A 302 -25.06 -40.77 29.78
C THR A 302 -23.73 -40.32 29.18
N TYR A 303 -23.05 -41.22 28.46
CA TYR A 303 -21.68 -41.05 27.98
C TYR A 303 -21.56 -41.00 26.45
N GLY A 304 -22.67 -41.09 25.71
CA GLY A 304 -22.69 -41.08 24.25
C GLY A 304 -22.50 -42.46 23.63
N HIS A 305 -22.63 -42.54 22.31
CA HIS A 305 -22.47 -43.77 21.53
C HIS A 305 -20.99 -44.01 21.19
N LEU A 306 -20.27 -42.95 20.80
CA LEU A 306 -18.89 -43.02 20.31
C LEU A 306 -17.94 -42.15 21.13
N PHE A 307 -16.65 -42.43 21.07
CA PHE A 307 -15.60 -41.55 21.58
C PHE A 307 -14.59 -41.28 20.47
N ALA A 308 -14.26 -40.00 20.25
CA ALA A 308 -13.30 -39.60 19.23
C ALA A 308 -11.91 -39.44 19.82
N ARG A 309 -10.93 -40.18 19.30
CA ARG A 309 -9.52 -39.98 19.69
C ARG A 309 -8.83 -38.86 18.93
N LYS A 310 -9.36 -38.53 17.76
CA LYS A 310 -8.86 -37.46 16.89
C LYS A 310 -10.00 -36.53 16.53
N VAL A 311 -9.77 -35.24 16.74
CA VAL A 311 -10.72 -34.18 16.44
C VAL A 311 -10.06 -33.21 15.49
N LEU A 312 -10.70 -32.96 14.36
CA LEU A 312 -10.26 -31.95 13.40
C LEU A 312 -11.03 -30.67 13.68
N VAL A 313 -10.31 -29.56 13.83
CA VAL A 313 -10.88 -28.25 14.13
C VAL A 313 -10.61 -27.25 13.01
N GLY A 314 -11.57 -26.36 12.77
CA GLY A 314 -11.54 -25.41 11.68
C GLY A 314 -12.89 -24.74 11.48
N GLY A 315 -13.22 -24.44 10.22
CA GLY A 315 -14.50 -23.84 9.85
C GLY A 315 -15.20 -24.64 8.76
N THR A 316 -16.53 -24.65 8.80
CA THR A 316 -17.36 -25.33 7.80
C THR A 316 -18.25 -24.33 7.07
N LEU A 317 -18.29 -24.46 5.75
CA LEU A 317 -19.07 -23.62 4.84
C LEU A 317 -19.99 -24.50 4.00
N PHE A 318 -21.30 -24.23 4.03
CA PHE A 318 -22.27 -24.89 3.17
C PHE A 318 -22.70 -23.96 2.04
N ILE A 319 -22.95 -24.56 0.87
CA ILE A 319 -23.41 -23.89 -0.33
C ILE A 319 -24.78 -24.45 -0.71
N ASP A 320 -25.78 -23.58 -0.64
CA ASP A 320 -27.17 -23.89 -0.98
C ASP A 320 -27.45 -23.41 -2.43
N ASP A 321 -28.20 -24.20 -3.20
CA ASP A 321 -28.60 -23.92 -4.60
C ASP A 321 -27.48 -23.85 -5.66
N PHE A 322 -26.30 -24.44 -5.41
CA PHE A 322 -25.19 -24.49 -6.37
C PHE A 322 -25.56 -25.15 -7.72
N LYS A 323 -26.52 -26.09 -7.74
CA LYS A 323 -26.99 -26.74 -8.99
C LYS A 323 -27.90 -25.88 -9.86
N SER A 324 -28.51 -24.83 -9.30
CA SER A 324 -29.40 -23.95 -10.06
C SER A 324 -28.65 -23.04 -11.04
N ILE A 325 -27.32 -23.00 -10.95
CA ILE A 325 -26.44 -22.16 -11.76
C ILE A 325 -26.29 -22.77 -13.16
N THR A 326 -26.81 -22.07 -14.17
CA THR A 326 -26.78 -22.52 -15.57
C THR A 326 -25.48 -22.16 -16.31
N SER A 327 -24.74 -21.15 -15.85
CA SER A 327 -23.50 -20.70 -16.48
C SER A 327 -22.25 -21.35 -15.86
N LYS A 328 -21.52 -22.14 -16.65
CA LYS A 328 -20.22 -22.71 -16.27
C LYS A 328 -19.22 -21.62 -15.84
N GLN A 329 -19.26 -20.46 -16.49
CA GLN A 329 -18.37 -19.34 -16.17
C GLN A 329 -18.61 -18.77 -14.76
N GLN A 330 -19.87 -18.71 -14.31
CA GLN A 330 -20.19 -18.24 -12.95
C GLN A 330 -19.68 -19.20 -11.88
N VAL A 331 -19.86 -20.51 -12.10
CA VAL A 331 -19.33 -21.56 -11.23
C VAL A 331 -17.80 -21.48 -11.14
N ASP A 332 -17.14 -21.39 -12.29
CA ASP A 332 -15.68 -21.30 -12.36
C ASP A 332 -15.12 -20.04 -11.71
N SER A 333 -15.78 -18.89 -11.90
CA SER A 333 -15.40 -17.62 -11.26
C SER A 333 -15.51 -17.69 -9.73
N PHE A 334 -16.56 -18.34 -9.21
CA PHE A 334 -16.71 -18.55 -7.78
C PHE A 334 -15.64 -19.50 -7.22
N LYS A 335 -15.37 -20.62 -7.91
CA LYS A 335 -14.30 -21.57 -7.53
C LYS A 335 -12.95 -20.88 -7.45
N PHE A 336 -12.64 -20.03 -8.42
CA PHE A 336 -11.44 -19.20 -8.42
C PHE A 336 -11.38 -18.27 -7.21
N PHE A 337 -12.44 -17.49 -6.99
CA PHE A 337 -12.50 -16.55 -5.88
C PHE A 337 -12.31 -17.26 -4.53
N LEU A 338 -13.02 -18.35 -4.28
CA LEU A 338 -12.89 -19.16 -3.06
C LEU A 338 -11.46 -19.65 -2.85
N THR A 339 -10.86 -20.24 -3.90
CA THR A 339 -9.50 -20.78 -3.85
C THR A 339 -8.48 -19.68 -3.60
N TRP A 340 -8.69 -18.50 -4.17
CA TRP A 340 -7.82 -17.35 -4.00
C TRP A 340 -7.90 -16.78 -2.59
N VAL A 341 -9.11 -16.54 -2.07
CA VAL A 341 -9.32 -16.05 -0.70
C VAL A 341 -8.68 -17.01 0.30
N TYR A 342 -8.97 -18.31 0.19
CA TYR A 342 -8.36 -19.34 1.04
C TYR A 342 -6.82 -19.29 1.03
N ASN A 343 -6.20 -19.27 -0.15
CA ASN A 343 -4.74 -19.21 -0.25
C ASN A 343 -4.16 -17.89 0.26
N SER A 344 -4.84 -16.77 0.05
CA SER A 344 -4.35 -15.45 0.49
C SER A 344 -4.37 -15.37 2.02
N VAL A 345 -5.47 -15.80 2.64
CA VAL A 345 -5.63 -15.79 4.09
C VAL A 345 -4.68 -16.80 4.76
N LYS A 346 -4.66 -18.06 4.29
CA LYS A 346 -3.82 -19.12 4.89
C LYS A 346 -2.32 -18.79 4.87
N TYR A 347 -1.84 -18.11 3.83
CA TYR A 347 -0.43 -17.75 3.69
C TYR A 347 -0.11 -16.29 4.03
N ASN A 348 -1.07 -15.54 4.59
CA ASN A 348 -0.96 -14.12 4.91
C ASN A 348 -0.34 -13.28 3.79
N LYS A 349 -0.86 -13.44 2.56
CA LYS A 349 -0.41 -12.70 1.38
C LYS A 349 -1.39 -11.59 1.06
N GLU A 350 -0.86 -10.43 0.65
CA GLU A 350 -1.68 -9.33 0.12
C GLU A 350 -2.58 -9.85 -1.00
N ASN A 351 -3.86 -9.47 -0.91
CA ASN A 351 -4.88 -9.88 -1.85
C ASN A 351 -5.17 -8.74 -2.84
N PRO A 352 -4.59 -8.75 -4.06
CA PRO A 352 -4.88 -7.75 -5.09
C PRO A 352 -6.33 -7.82 -5.62
N PHE A 353 -7.12 -8.77 -5.12
CA PHE A 353 -8.49 -9.04 -5.51
C PHE A 353 -9.50 -8.81 -4.38
N ASN A 354 -9.13 -8.13 -3.29
CA ASN A 354 -10.03 -7.86 -2.16
C ASN A 354 -11.35 -7.15 -2.56
N ASN A 355 -11.34 -6.43 -3.69
CA ASN A 355 -12.48 -5.68 -4.21
C ASN A 355 -13.07 -6.28 -5.50
N LEU A 356 -12.85 -7.57 -5.78
CA LEU A 356 -13.46 -8.24 -6.93
C LEU A 356 -14.98 -8.22 -6.82
N SER A 357 -15.64 -7.67 -7.83
CA SER A 357 -17.05 -7.90 -8.07
C SER A 357 -17.22 -9.28 -8.71
N LEU A 358 -18.02 -10.13 -8.08
CA LEU A 358 -18.49 -11.36 -8.70
C LEU A 358 -19.86 -11.10 -9.30
N ASN A 359 -20.02 -11.42 -10.59
CA ASN A 359 -21.32 -11.37 -11.27
C ASN A 359 -22.34 -12.36 -10.67
N PHE A 360 -21.89 -13.29 -9.84
CA PHE A 360 -22.71 -14.25 -9.14
C PHE A 360 -22.04 -14.66 -7.82
N PHE A 361 -22.81 -14.68 -6.73
CA PHE A 361 -22.39 -15.17 -5.42
C PHE A 361 -23.42 -16.18 -4.91
N PRO A 362 -23.04 -17.44 -4.65
CA PRO A 362 -23.99 -18.46 -4.20
C PRO A 362 -24.47 -18.19 -2.78
N LYS A 363 -25.57 -18.84 -2.37
CA LYS A 363 -26.04 -18.77 -0.99
C LYS A 363 -25.10 -19.57 -0.10
N LEU A 364 -24.38 -18.87 0.77
CA LEU A 364 -23.42 -19.46 1.68
C LEU A 364 -23.90 -19.37 3.12
N ARG A 365 -23.69 -20.43 3.88
CA ARG A 365 -23.96 -20.46 5.33
C ARG A 365 -22.84 -21.16 6.10
N THR A 366 -22.55 -20.69 7.30
CA THR A 366 -21.55 -21.30 8.19
C THR A 366 -22.17 -22.42 9.05
N SER A 367 -21.33 -23.20 9.75
CA SER A 367 -21.75 -24.17 10.79
C SER A 367 -22.68 -23.55 11.85
N GLY A 368 -22.41 -22.30 12.25
CA GLY A 368 -23.22 -21.55 13.21
C GLY A 368 -24.53 -20.97 12.66
N GLY A 369 -24.81 -21.15 11.36
CA GLY A 369 -26.03 -20.65 10.72
C GLY A 369 -25.95 -19.20 10.22
N GLU A 370 -24.80 -18.55 10.32
CA GLU A 370 -24.55 -17.22 9.74
C GLU A 370 -24.61 -17.32 8.21
N LYS A 371 -25.35 -16.40 7.57
CA LYS A 371 -25.47 -16.34 6.10
C LYS A 371 -24.49 -15.31 5.56
N LEU A 372 -23.71 -15.68 4.55
CA LEU A 372 -22.79 -14.77 3.86
C LEU A 372 -23.47 -14.27 2.58
N HIS A 373 -23.57 -12.95 2.42
CA HIS A 373 -24.34 -12.33 1.34
C HIS A 373 -23.46 -11.76 0.23
N ALA A 374 -22.19 -11.49 0.52
CA ALA A 374 -21.25 -10.88 -0.40
C ALA A 374 -19.84 -11.52 -0.37
N PRO A 375 -19.03 -11.33 -1.43
CA PRO A 375 -17.64 -11.78 -1.48
C PRO A 375 -16.77 -11.28 -0.31
N VAL A 376 -17.04 -10.07 0.17
CA VAL A 376 -16.34 -9.47 1.32
C VAL A 376 -16.64 -10.22 2.62
N ASP A 377 -17.86 -10.72 2.80
CA ASP A 377 -18.26 -11.48 4.00
C ASP A 377 -17.47 -12.79 4.10
N LEU A 378 -17.29 -13.48 2.97
CA LEU A 378 -16.48 -14.70 2.90
C LEU A 378 -15.01 -14.43 3.23
N THR A 379 -14.47 -13.33 2.72
CA THR A 379 -13.08 -12.92 3.01
C THR A 379 -12.89 -12.62 4.49
N ASN A 380 -13.81 -11.86 5.08
CA ASN A 380 -13.80 -11.54 6.51
C ASN A 380 -13.94 -12.80 7.38
N TRP A 381 -14.87 -13.71 7.02
CA TRP A 381 -15.06 -14.96 7.73
C TRP A 381 -13.81 -15.85 7.68
N MET A 382 -13.16 -15.99 6.52
CA MET A 382 -11.90 -16.74 6.41
C MET A 382 -10.77 -16.07 7.21
N ASN A 383 -10.65 -14.75 7.18
CA ASN A 383 -9.67 -14.04 8.00
C ASN A 383 -9.85 -14.36 9.48
N LYS A 384 -11.09 -14.26 10.00
CA LYS A 384 -11.40 -14.64 11.39
C LYS A 384 -11.02 -16.08 11.70
N LEU A 385 -11.31 -17.02 10.78
CA LEU A 385 -10.99 -18.44 10.96
C LEU A 385 -9.48 -18.70 11.13
N TYR A 386 -8.63 -18.05 10.33
CA TYR A 386 -7.17 -18.29 10.35
C TYR A 386 -6.36 -17.31 11.22
N GLN A 387 -6.93 -16.15 11.57
CA GLN A 387 -6.24 -15.11 12.35
C GLN A 387 -6.75 -15.04 13.81
N ASP A 388 -8.04 -15.22 14.06
CA ASP A 388 -8.65 -15.03 15.39
C ASP A 388 -8.88 -16.36 16.15
N ASN A 389 -8.36 -17.48 15.62
CA ASN A 389 -8.48 -18.84 16.21
C ASN A 389 -9.92 -19.25 16.60
N MET A 390 -10.93 -18.75 15.90
CA MET A 390 -12.32 -19.20 16.03
C MET A 390 -12.45 -20.60 15.40
N LEU A 391 -12.25 -21.63 16.21
CA LEU A 391 -12.18 -23.02 15.76
C LEU A 391 -13.39 -23.82 16.24
N ASP A 392 -14.22 -24.25 15.29
CA ASP A 392 -15.27 -25.23 15.52
C ASP A 392 -14.73 -26.65 15.28
N VAL A 393 -15.38 -27.64 15.87
CA VAL A 393 -15.14 -29.04 15.49
C VAL A 393 -15.78 -29.29 14.13
N ILE A 394 -14.98 -29.69 13.15
CA ILE A 394 -15.45 -29.96 11.78
C ILE A 394 -15.54 -31.46 11.49
N SER A 395 -14.77 -32.29 12.20
CA SER A 395 -14.75 -33.73 11.98
C SER A 395 -14.20 -34.51 13.19
N TYR A 396 -14.78 -35.69 13.43
CA TYR A 396 -14.34 -36.66 14.40
C TYR A 396 -13.85 -37.92 13.70
N THR A 397 -12.64 -38.37 14.06
CA THR A 397 -12.00 -39.55 13.47
C THR A 397 -11.40 -40.45 14.55
N ASN A 398 -11.00 -41.66 14.16
CA ASN A 398 -10.54 -42.70 15.09
C ASN A 398 -11.56 -42.93 16.22
N LEU A 399 -12.78 -43.27 15.79
CA LEU A 399 -13.96 -43.43 16.65
C LEU A 399 -13.98 -44.82 17.29
N ILE A 400 -14.37 -44.86 18.56
CA ILE A 400 -14.48 -46.09 19.35
C ILE A 400 -15.86 -46.13 19.99
N LEU A 401 -16.50 -47.30 20.03
CA LEU A 401 -17.74 -47.47 20.79
C LEU A 401 -17.48 -47.25 22.27
N ILE A 402 -18.36 -46.48 22.92
CA ILE A 402 -18.26 -46.19 24.35
C ILE A 402 -18.29 -47.48 25.19
N SER A 403 -19.07 -48.47 24.77
CA SER A 403 -19.15 -49.80 25.40
C SER A 403 -17.82 -50.58 25.32
N GLU A 404 -17.09 -50.47 24.20
CA GLU A 404 -15.79 -51.12 24.01
C GLU A 404 -14.65 -50.39 24.73
N LEU A 405 -14.68 -49.05 24.71
CA LEU A 405 -13.73 -48.20 25.42
C LEU A 405 -13.73 -48.52 26.92
N ARG A 406 -14.91 -48.75 27.52
CA ARG A 406 -15.07 -49.19 28.91
C ARG A 406 -14.43 -50.54 29.19
N LEU A 407 -14.52 -51.49 28.25
CA LEU A 407 -14.01 -52.86 28.39
C LEU A 407 -12.53 -53.01 28.02
N GLY A 408 -11.86 -51.92 27.64
CA GLY A 408 -10.46 -51.95 27.19
C GLY A 408 -10.24 -52.73 25.89
N LYS A 409 -11.31 -52.94 25.09
CA LYS A 409 -11.23 -53.59 23.78
C LYS A 409 -10.90 -52.55 22.70
N SER A 410 -10.04 -52.90 21.75
CA SER A 410 -9.56 -51.99 20.70
C SER A 410 -10.05 -52.37 19.30
N SER A 411 -11.27 -52.89 19.16
CA SER A 411 -11.92 -52.95 17.85
C SER A 411 -12.28 -51.52 17.47
N SER A 412 -11.48 -50.88 16.63
CA SER A 412 -11.95 -49.66 15.98
C SER A 412 -13.15 -50.03 15.10
N ILE A 413 -14.25 -49.27 15.20
CA ILE A 413 -15.19 -49.20 14.07
C ILE A 413 -14.36 -48.85 12.84
N ASP A 414 -14.68 -49.47 11.70
CA ASP A 414 -13.94 -49.36 10.45
C ASP A 414 -13.39 -47.93 10.26
N ALA A 415 -12.07 -47.82 10.12
CA ALA A 415 -11.32 -46.54 10.16
C ALA A 415 -11.75 -45.53 9.07
N SER A 416 -12.69 -45.94 8.20
CA SER A 416 -13.34 -45.20 7.13
C SER A 416 -14.50 -44.29 7.59
N GLN A 417 -15.10 -44.51 8.78
CA GLN A 417 -16.29 -43.76 9.21
C GLN A 417 -15.95 -42.48 9.98
N GLU A 418 -15.44 -41.48 9.26
CA GLU A 418 -15.46 -40.08 9.73
C GLU A 418 -16.90 -39.64 10.05
N LYS A 419 -17.10 -38.92 11.16
CA LYS A 419 -18.40 -38.31 11.53
C LYS A 419 -18.23 -36.81 11.67
N GLN A 420 -19.15 -36.05 11.09
CA GLN A 420 -19.04 -34.59 10.98
C GLN A 420 -20.29 -33.92 11.58
N PRO A 421 -20.14 -32.88 12.41
CA PRO A 421 -21.28 -32.10 12.89
C PRO A 421 -22.12 -31.54 11.74
N GLY A 422 -23.44 -31.73 11.80
CA GLY A 422 -24.38 -31.22 10.79
C GLY A 422 -24.38 -31.95 9.45
N ILE A 423 -23.66 -33.06 9.31
CA ILE A 423 -23.62 -33.90 8.09
C ILE A 423 -23.97 -35.34 8.45
N ALA A 424 -25.19 -35.76 8.14
CA ALA A 424 -25.66 -37.12 8.38
C ALA A 424 -25.25 -38.09 7.25
N ASN A 425 -25.23 -37.61 6.00
CA ASN A 425 -24.80 -38.37 4.83
C ASN A 425 -24.29 -37.44 3.72
N PHE A 426 -23.51 -37.99 2.80
CA PHE A 426 -23.00 -37.32 1.60
C PHE A 426 -22.76 -38.34 0.48
N LYS A 427 -22.64 -37.88 -0.76
CA LYS A 427 -22.44 -38.74 -1.94
C LYS A 427 -20.96 -38.96 -2.27
N GLU A 428 -20.18 -37.89 -2.37
CA GLU A 428 -18.76 -37.92 -2.74
C GLU A 428 -17.94 -37.02 -1.82
N LYS A 429 -16.69 -37.40 -1.56
CA LYS A 429 -15.67 -36.63 -0.84
C LYS A 429 -14.52 -36.33 -1.81
N LEU A 430 -14.16 -35.06 -1.95
CA LEU A 430 -13.14 -34.56 -2.88
C LEU A 430 -12.15 -33.66 -2.15
N SER A 431 -10.92 -33.57 -2.67
CA SER A 431 -9.99 -32.49 -2.30
C SER A 431 -10.39 -31.17 -2.98
N LEU A 432 -9.92 -30.04 -2.47
CA LEU A 432 -10.14 -28.74 -3.13
C LEU A 432 -9.62 -28.76 -4.57
N GLU A 433 -8.43 -29.29 -4.79
CA GLU A 433 -7.79 -29.42 -6.09
C GLU A 433 -8.60 -30.26 -7.07
N ASP A 434 -9.10 -31.44 -6.65
CA ASP A 434 -9.96 -32.27 -7.50
C ASP A 434 -11.27 -31.56 -7.86
N TRP A 435 -11.85 -30.82 -6.92
CA TRP A 435 -13.09 -30.07 -7.15
C TRP A 435 -12.91 -28.91 -8.12
N VAL A 436 -11.73 -28.28 -8.15
CA VAL A 436 -11.43 -27.16 -9.05
C VAL A 436 -10.70 -27.59 -10.33
N ARG A 437 -10.24 -28.84 -10.46
CA ARG A 437 -9.39 -29.35 -11.54
C ARG A 437 -9.88 -29.02 -12.96
N ASP A 438 -11.20 -29.09 -13.19
CA ASP A 438 -11.79 -28.84 -14.50
C ASP A 438 -11.99 -27.33 -14.81
N SER A 439 -11.59 -26.45 -13.89
CA SER A 439 -11.72 -25.00 -14.01
C SER A 439 -10.44 -24.39 -14.54
N ILE A 440 -10.53 -23.75 -15.70
CA ILE A 440 -9.41 -23.02 -16.34
C ILE A 440 -8.86 -21.93 -15.40
N TYR A 441 -9.70 -21.42 -14.50
CA TYR A 441 -9.37 -20.32 -13.60
C TYR A 441 -8.43 -20.72 -12.45
N VAL A 442 -8.26 -22.02 -12.15
CA VAL A 442 -7.23 -22.47 -11.18
C VAL A 442 -5.84 -21.98 -11.59
N ASN A 443 -5.58 -21.99 -12.89
CA ASN A 443 -4.31 -21.51 -13.43
C ASN A 443 -4.24 -19.99 -13.49
N LEU A 444 -5.36 -19.26 -13.58
CA LEU A 444 -5.35 -17.80 -13.66
C LEU A 444 -4.64 -17.18 -12.47
N ALA A 445 -4.83 -17.74 -11.27
CA ALA A 445 -4.16 -17.30 -10.06
C ALA A 445 -2.63 -17.35 -10.17
N ARG A 446 -2.13 -18.46 -10.70
CA ARG A 446 -0.72 -18.70 -10.95
C ARG A 446 -0.22 -17.78 -12.06
N TRP A 447 -0.95 -17.68 -13.17
CA TRP A 447 -0.62 -16.84 -14.32
C TRP A 447 -0.53 -15.36 -13.98
N VAL A 448 -1.44 -14.83 -13.15
CA VAL A 448 -1.37 -13.44 -12.68
C VAL A 448 -0.02 -13.12 -12.03
N LYS A 449 0.53 -14.08 -11.27
CA LYS A 449 1.83 -13.94 -10.61
C LYS A 449 3.00 -14.22 -11.55
N GLU A 450 2.93 -15.33 -12.27
CA GLU A 450 4.00 -15.83 -13.15
C GLU A 450 4.24 -14.92 -14.35
N PHE A 451 3.18 -14.32 -14.87
CA PHE A 451 3.20 -13.48 -16.07
C PHE A 451 3.00 -11.99 -15.76
N HIS A 452 2.94 -11.60 -14.48
CA HIS A 452 2.85 -10.20 -14.06
C HIS A 452 1.70 -9.44 -14.74
N LEU A 453 0.48 -10.00 -14.67
CA LEU A 453 -0.68 -9.50 -15.41
C LEU A 453 -1.29 -8.18 -14.85
N LEU A 454 -0.78 -7.68 -13.73
CA LEU A 454 -1.25 -6.44 -13.08
C LEU A 454 -0.27 -5.26 -13.25
N GLN A 455 0.87 -5.54 -13.88
CA GLN A 455 1.96 -4.60 -14.08
C GLN A 455 1.80 -3.92 -15.44
N GLY A 456 2.15 -2.63 -15.52
CA GLY A 456 2.24 -1.93 -16.79
C GLY A 456 3.45 -2.37 -17.60
N ILE A 457 3.42 -2.06 -18.89
CA ILE A 457 4.54 -2.26 -19.81
C ILE A 457 5.27 -0.92 -19.98
N ILE A 458 6.56 -0.91 -19.65
CA ILE A 458 7.46 0.24 -19.76
C ILE A 458 8.15 0.20 -21.12
N ILE A 459 8.23 1.35 -21.78
CA ILE A 459 9.08 1.58 -22.95
C ILE A 459 10.30 2.39 -22.48
N SER A 460 11.46 1.75 -22.45
CA SER A 460 12.71 2.42 -22.04
C SER A 460 13.17 3.44 -23.09
N GLU A 461 14.08 4.35 -22.72
CA GLU A 461 14.80 5.25 -23.64
C GLU A 461 15.52 4.52 -24.79
N TYR A 462 16.01 3.30 -24.56
CA TYR A 462 16.63 2.46 -25.59
C TYR A 462 15.62 1.61 -26.36
N LEU A 463 14.34 1.97 -26.30
CA LEU A 463 13.28 1.32 -27.05
C LEU A 463 13.18 -0.19 -26.75
N ARG A 464 13.43 -0.58 -25.49
CA ARG A 464 13.18 -1.92 -24.94
C ARG A 464 11.86 -1.91 -24.17
N LEU A 465 11.13 -3.01 -24.28
CA LEU A 465 9.90 -3.24 -23.53
C LEU A 465 10.20 -4.05 -22.28
N GLU A 466 9.82 -3.52 -21.14
CA GLU A 466 10.00 -4.16 -19.83
C GLU A 466 8.66 -4.22 -19.10
N ILE A 467 8.45 -5.26 -18.30
CA ILE A 467 7.29 -5.31 -17.42
C ILE A 467 7.67 -4.54 -16.15
N SER A 468 6.81 -3.61 -15.74
CA SER A 468 7.01 -2.85 -14.50
C SER A 468 7.17 -3.77 -13.30
N LYS A 469 7.93 -3.31 -12.31
CA LYS A 469 8.02 -3.98 -10.99
C LYS A 469 6.85 -3.59 -10.08
N ARG A 470 6.15 -2.50 -10.39
CA ARG A 470 5.03 -1.97 -9.61
C ARG A 470 3.70 -2.45 -10.20
N THR A 471 2.75 -2.71 -9.31
CA THR A 471 1.37 -3.02 -9.70
C THR A 471 0.67 -1.72 -10.12
N ALA A 472 0.35 -1.59 -11.40
CA ALA A 472 -0.29 -0.40 -11.95
C ALA A 472 -1.82 -0.48 -11.91
N VAL A 473 -2.37 -1.69 -12.00
CA VAL A 473 -3.82 -1.90 -12.05
C VAL A 473 -4.30 -2.92 -11.02
N SER A 474 -5.60 -2.90 -10.76
CA SER A 474 -6.34 -3.93 -10.05
C SER A 474 -7.53 -4.37 -10.89
N PHE A 475 -7.94 -5.63 -10.74
CA PHE A 475 -9.12 -6.13 -11.43
C PHE A 475 -10.40 -5.62 -10.78
N VAL A 476 -11.36 -5.21 -11.61
CA VAL A 476 -12.73 -4.89 -11.19
C VAL A 476 -13.55 -6.17 -11.11
N ASN A 477 -13.43 -7.02 -12.14
CA ASN A 477 -14.12 -8.29 -12.29
C ASN A 477 -13.12 -9.44 -12.50
N VAL A 478 -13.55 -10.69 -12.30
CA VAL A 478 -12.70 -11.85 -12.61
C VAL A 478 -12.44 -11.90 -14.13
N PRO A 479 -11.17 -11.89 -14.57
CA PRO A 479 -10.83 -11.95 -16.00
C PRO A 479 -11.44 -13.15 -16.71
N SER A 480 -12.04 -12.93 -17.88
CA SER A 480 -12.59 -14.04 -18.67
C SER A 480 -11.47 -14.82 -19.36
N VAL A 481 -11.45 -16.15 -19.19
CA VAL A 481 -10.44 -17.01 -19.82
C VAL A 481 -11.08 -17.99 -20.80
N TYR A 482 -10.58 -18.01 -22.03
CA TYR A 482 -11.05 -18.89 -23.10
C TYR A 482 -9.95 -19.83 -23.57
N LEU A 483 -10.31 -21.09 -23.86
CA LEU A 483 -9.47 -22.01 -24.61
C LEU A 483 -9.54 -21.61 -26.10
N SER A 484 -8.38 -21.29 -26.69
CA SER A 484 -8.28 -20.90 -28.10
C SER A 484 -7.81 -22.10 -28.95
N ASP A 485 -6.80 -22.84 -28.48
CA ASP A 485 -6.10 -23.95 -29.19
C ASP A 485 -5.94 -23.77 -30.71
N ILE A 486 -5.52 -22.56 -31.11
CA ILE A 486 -5.30 -22.19 -32.53
C ILE A 486 -3.80 -22.21 -32.84
N PHE A 487 -3.44 -22.75 -33.99
CA PHE A 487 -2.06 -22.74 -34.50
C PHE A 487 -1.98 -21.98 -35.81
N TYR A 488 -1.11 -20.96 -35.90
CA TYR A 488 -0.98 -20.17 -37.12
C TYR A 488 0.42 -19.56 -37.28
N LEU A 489 0.68 -19.09 -38.51
CA LEU A 489 1.93 -18.50 -38.94
C LEU A 489 1.71 -17.05 -39.38
N ASP A 490 2.39 -16.12 -38.72
CA ASP A 490 2.39 -14.72 -39.12
C ASP A 490 3.72 -14.31 -39.74
N MET A 491 3.63 -13.52 -40.80
CA MET A 491 4.75 -12.78 -41.38
C MET A 491 4.41 -11.31 -41.33
N ILE A 492 5.09 -10.56 -40.46
CA ILE A 492 4.79 -9.15 -40.19
C ILE A 492 5.98 -8.30 -40.63
N LYS A 493 5.71 -7.29 -41.46
CA LYS A 493 6.71 -6.32 -41.89
C LYS A 493 6.47 -5.00 -41.12
N PRO A 494 7.37 -4.61 -40.20
CA PRO A 494 7.23 -3.34 -39.51
C PRO A 494 7.44 -2.16 -40.48
N THR A 495 6.61 -1.14 -40.35
CA THR A 495 6.69 0.13 -41.08
C THR A 495 7.43 1.21 -40.31
N THR A 496 7.47 1.13 -38.97
CA THR A 496 8.21 2.06 -38.09
C THR A 496 9.17 1.32 -37.14
N ASN A 497 10.12 2.02 -36.50
CA ASN A 497 10.95 1.38 -35.46
C ASN A 497 10.10 0.96 -34.27
N LEU A 498 9.13 1.78 -33.88
CA LEU A 498 8.17 1.46 -32.82
C LEU A 498 7.47 0.13 -33.10
N GLU A 499 6.90 -0.05 -34.29
CA GLU A 499 6.27 -1.32 -34.68
C GLU A 499 7.25 -2.50 -34.61
N LYS A 500 8.48 -2.31 -35.09
CA LYS A 500 9.52 -3.34 -35.01
C LYS A 500 9.75 -3.82 -33.57
N ILE A 501 9.77 -2.90 -32.60
CA ILE A 501 9.97 -3.21 -31.18
C ILE A 501 8.75 -3.89 -30.59
N LEU A 502 7.56 -3.35 -30.86
CA LEU A 502 6.28 -3.90 -30.40
C LEU A 502 6.15 -5.35 -30.88
N ILE A 503 6.31 -5.60 -32.18
CA ILE A 503 6.22 -6.92 -32.80
C ILE A 503 7.28 -7.88 -32.21
N SER A 504 8.51 -7.40 -31.99
CA SER A 504 9.58 -8.22 -31.40
C SER A 504 9.29 -8.69 -29.97
N ASN A 505 8.34 -8.02 -29.28
CA ASN A 505 7.88 -8.29 -27.92
C ASN A 505 6.41 -8.75 -27.87
N ASN A 506 5.90 -9.27 -29.00
CA ASN A 506 4.55 -9.83 -29.11
C ASN A 506 3.41 -8.82 -28.88
N ILE A 507 3.66 -7.52 -29.07
CA ILE A 507 2.62 -6.50 -29.16
C ILE A 507 2.35 -6.26 -30.65
N PHE A 508 1.13 -6.54 -31.10
CA PHE A 508 0.78 -6.45 -32.51
C PHE A 508 -0.14 -5.25 -32.73
N PRO A 509 0.30 -4.23 -33.51
CA PRO A 509 -0.57 -3.12 -33.89
C PRO A 509 -1.74 -3.68 -34.71
N ASN A 510 -2.97 -3.42 -34.28
CA ASN A 510 -4.16 -3.72 -35.06
C ASN A 510 -4.50 -2.51 -35.94
N GLU A 511 -5.11 -2.71 -37.12
CA GLU A 511 -5.52 -1.63 -38.03
C GLU A 511 -6.46 -0.59 -37.39
N ASN A 512 -7.13 -0.95 -36.28
CA ASN A 512 -8.05 -0.09 -35.52
C ASN A 512 -7.47 0.43 -34.19
N ALA A 513 -6.21 0.15 -33.86
CA ALA A 513 -5.60 0.62 -32.62
C ALA A 513 -5.24 2.11 -32.74
N ARG A 514 -5.51 2.90 -31.69
CA ARG A 514 -4.96 4.27 -31.58
C ARG A 514 -3.45 4.19 -31.78
N ASP A 515 -2.92 5.14 -32.55
CA ASP A 515 -1.47 5.24 -32.75
C ASP A 515 -0.79 5.42 -31.39
N ILE A 516 -0.04 4.41 -30.96
CA ILE A 516 0.64 4.36 -29.64
C ILE A 516 1.59 5.57 -29.48
N SER A 517 2.09 6.14 -30.57
CA SER A 517 2.93 7.34 -30.53
C SER A 517 2.18 8.59 -30.04
N THR A 518 0.85 8.58 -30.09
CA THR A 518 -0.01 9.67 -29.59
C THR A 518 -0.24 9.62 -28.09
N PHE A 519 0.17 8.55 -27.40
CA PHE A 519 -0.05 8.43 -25.97
C PHE A 519 0.80 9.45 -25.18
N PRO A 520 0.23 10.05 -24.11
CA PRO A 520 0.98 10.91 -23.21
C PRO A 520 2.26 10.25 -22.69
N PHE A 521 3.30 11.05 -22.43
CA PHE A 521 4.57 10.59 -21.85
C PHE A 521 5.38 9.59 -22.72
N MET A 522 4.94 9.36 -23.96
CA MET A 522 5.66 8.55 -24.97
C MET A 522 6.42 9.39 -26.01
N LYS A 523 5.98 10.64 -26.24
CA LYS A 523 6.43 11.50 -27.36
C LYS A 523 7.92 11.85 -27.32
N GLY A 524 8.53 11.93 -26.13
CA GLY A 524 9.97 12.18 -25.96
C GLY A 524 10.85 11.01 -26.39
N LEU A 525 10.37 9.78 -26.17
CA LEU A 525 11.11 8.53 -26.40
C LEU A 525 11.23 8.17 -27.90
N ILE A 526 10.35 8.72 -28.75
CA ILE A 526 10.18 8.32 -30.16
C ILE A 526 10.80 9.36 -31.14
N LYS A 527 11.41 10.46 -30.65
CA LYS A 527 11.92 11.57 -31.49
C LYS A 527 13.01 11.19 -32.51
N ASN A 528 13.61 10.00 -32.42
CA ASN A 528 14.69 9.53 -33.29
C ASN A 528 14.27 8.41 -34.26
N ASP A 529 13.13 8.57 -34.93
CA ASP A 529 12.74 7.73 -36.08
C ASP A 529 13.56 8.09 -37.34
N ASN A 530 14.89 8.02 -37.23
CA ASN A 530 15.76 8.04 -38.40
C ASN A 530 15.51 6.79 -39.25
N LEU A 531 14.89 7.03 -40.39
CA LEU A 531 14.56 6.11 -41.48
C LEU A 531 15.79 5.34 -41.98
N ASN A 532 16.14 4.23 -41.35
CA ASN A 532 16.98 3.20 -41.95
C ASN A 532 16.26 1.84 -41.83
N HIS A 533 15.18 1.71 -42.61
CA HIS A 533 14.47 0.45 -42.78
C HIS A 533 15.40 -0.57 -43.43
N ARG A 534 16.07 -1.40 -42.62
CA ARG A 534 16.53 -2.68 -43.14
C ARG A 534 15.28 -3.54 -43.36
N ASN A 535 15.03 -3.94 -44.62
CA ASN A 535 13.89 -4.74 -45.07
C ASN A 535 13.90 -6.14 -44.42
N TYR A 536 13.43 -6.24 -43.17
CA TYR A 536 13.27 -7.50 -42.46
C TYR A 536 11.79 -7.78 -42.20
N THR A 537 11.39 -9.04 -42.36
CA THR A 537 10.07 -9.57 -42.03
C THR A 537 10.22 -10.45 -40.79
N HIS A 538 9.37 -10.22 -39.77
CA HIS A 538 9.25 -11.09 -38.62
C HIS A 538 8.42 -12.31 -38.99
N PHE A 539 9.04 -13.49 -38.91
CA PHE A 539 8.40 -14.78 -39.07
C PHE A 539 8.04 -15.34 -37.70
N LEU A 540 6.75 -15.55 -37.43
CA LEU A 540 6.22 -15.92 -36.12
C LEU A 540 5.34 -17.17 -36.25
N VAL A 541 5.76 -18.27 -35.64
CA VAL A 541 4.94 -19.47 -35.47
C VAL A 541 4.31 -19.40 -34.08
N ARG A 542 2.99 -19.40 -34.00
CA ARG A 542 2.26 -19.25 -32.73
C ARG A 542 1.27 -20.39 -32.54
N ARG A 543 1.27 -20.96 -31.33
CA ARG A 543 0.24 -21.87 -30.84
C ARG A 543 -0.44 -21.23 -29.65
N GLU A 544 -1.63 -20.68 -29.88
CA GLU A 544 -2.47 -20.15 -28.82
C GLU A 544 -3.08 -21.29 -28.02
N ARG A 545 -3.06 -21.18 -26.70
CA ARG A 545 -3.74 -22.12 -25.80
C ARG A 545 -4.86 -21.44 -25.07
N TYR A 546 -4.60 -20.26 -24.50
CA TYR A 546 -5.58 -19.50 -23.74
C TYR A 546 -5.59 -18.02 -24.15
N LYS A 547 -6.76 -17.39 -24.09
CA LYS A 547 -6.92 -15.94 -24.13
C LYS A 547 -7.52 -15.47 -22.81
N ILE A 548 -6.87 -14.49 -22.20
CA ILE A 548 -7.35 -13.78 -21.00
C ILE A 548 -7.85 -12.42 -21.46
N LEU A 549 -9.14 -12.14 -21.24
CA LEU A 549 -9.76 -10.86 -21.55
C LEU A 549 -9.96 -10.05 -20.26
N LEU A 550 -9.45 -8.81 -20.29
CA LEU A 550 -9.53 -7.80 -19.24
C LEU A 550 -10.51 -6.67 -19.60
N SER A 551 -11.40 -6.95 -20.56
CA SER A 551 -12.45 -6.05 -20.99
C SER A 551 -13.71 -6.85 -21.31
N SER A 552 -14.85 -6.30 -20.92
CA SER A 552 -16.15 -6.76 -21.36
C SER A 552 -16.60 -6.00 -22.62
N SER A 553 -17.72 -6.41 -23.22
CA SER A 553 -18.30 -5.71 -24.38
C SER A 553 -18.72 -4.27 -24.10
N SER A 554 -18.81 -3.86 -22.82
CA SER A 554 -19.28 -2.54 -22.41
C SER A 554 -18.33 -1.75 -21.49
N SER A 555 -17.28 -2.37 -20.95
CA SER A 555 -16.35 -1.70 -20.02
C SER A 555 -14.98 -2.38 -19.94
N VAL A 556 -13.97 -1.61 -19.54
CA VAL A 556 -12.65 -2.13 -19.15
C VAL A 556 -12.78 -2.72 -17.73
N ASP A 557 -12.37 -3.98 -17.53
CA ASP A 557 -12.50 -4.70 -16.25
C ASP A 557 -11.28 -4.49 -15.33
N VAL A 558 -10.52 -3.42 -15.58
CA VAL A 558 -9.39 -2.99 -14.76
C VAL A 558 -9.55 -1.53 -14.34
N LYS A 559 -9.01 -1.22 -13.16
CA LYS A 559 -8.94 0.13 -12.60
C LYS A 559 -7.51 0.38 -12.10
N PRO A 560 -7.06 1.64 -11.96
CA PRO A 560 -5.72 1.91 -11.47
C PRO A 560 -5.59 1.46 -10.01
N SER A 561 -4.41 0.96 -9.64
CA SER A 561 -4.12 0.59 -8.25
C SER A 561 -4.13 1.84 -7.36
N GLU A 562 -4.45 1.69 -6.07
CA GLU A 562 -4.47 2.83 -5.14
C GLU A 562 -3.08 3.48 -5.00
N GLU A 563 -2.01 2.69 -5.05
CA GLU A 563 -0.64 3.22 -5.08
C GLU A 563 -0.38 4.08 -6.33
N PHE A 564 -0.80 3.60 -7.51
CA PHE A 564 -0.62 4.33 -8.76
C PHE A 564 -1.44 5.63 -8.76
N LYS A 565 -2.69 5.60 -8.26
CA LYS A 565 -3.52 6.80 -8.10
C LYS A 565 -2.85 7.84 -7.21
N LEU A 566 -2.36 7.43 -6.03
CA LEU A 566 -1.68 8.32 -5.09
C LEU A 566 -0.39 8.90 -5.68
N ALA A 567 0.36 8.11 -6.45
CA ALA A 567 1.56 8.58 -7.14
C ALA A 567 1.25 9.68 -8.16
N ILE A 568 0.16 9.51 -8.94
CA ILE A 568 -0.34 10.54 -9.87
C ILE A 568 -0.77 11.81 -9.13
N GLU A 569 -1.52 11.68 -8.03
CA GLU A 569 -1.93 12.85 -7.22
C GLU A 569 -0.72 13.63 -6.70
N LYS A 570 0.24 12.93 -6.11
CA LYS A 570 1.48 13.53 -5.61
C LYS A 570 2.29 14.19 -6.72
N ALA A 571 2.32 13.61 -7.92
CA ALA A 571 2.97 14.21 -9.07
C ALA A 571 2.26 15.49 -9.53
N LEU A 572 0.92 15.49 -9.53
CA LEU A 572 0.11 16.67 -9.87
C LEU A 572 0.17 17.77 -8.80
N GLU A 573 0.41 17.45 -7.54
CA GLU A 573 0.62 18.44 -6.46
C GLU A 573 2.03 19.03 -6.46
N SER A 574 2.96 18.45 -7.22
CA SER A 574 4.30 18.98 -7.35
C SER A 574 4.34 20.26 -8.18
N ILE A 575 5.25 21.16 -7.83
CA ILE A 575 5.59 22.33 -8.63
C ILE A 575 6.30 21.96 -9.95
N ARG A 576 6.80 20.72 -10.10
CA ARG A 576 7.42 20.21 -11.34
C ARG A 576 6.61 19.05 -11.96
N PRO A 577 5.33 19.25 -12.29
CA PRO A 577 4.41 18.14 -12.55
C PRO A 577 4.85 17.25 -13.72
N PHE A 578 5.47 17.80 -14.77
CA PHE A 578 5.93 17.02 -15.93
C PHE A 578 6.95 15.95 -15.56
N VAL A 579 8.00 16.34 -14.83
CA VAL A 579 9.08 15.42 -14.42
C VAL A 579 8.53 14.34 -13.50
N PHE A 580 7.69 14.72 -12.54
CA PHE A 580 7.11 13.75 -11.61
C PHE A 580 6.10 12.82 -12.29
N LEU A 581 5.26 13.31 -13.21
CA LEU A 581 4.35 12.47 -13.98
C LEU A 581 5.13 11.49 -14.88
N GLN A 582 6.16 11.97 -15.59
CA GLN A 582 7.02 11.12 -16.41
C GLN A 582 7.66 10.01 -15.55
N ASN A 583 8.22 10.35 -14.39
CA ASN A 583 8.79 9.37 -13.47
C ASN A 583 7.76 8.32 -13.01
N VAL A 584 6.50 8.73 -12.77
CA VAL A 584 5.43 7.81 -12.38
C VAL A 584 5.13 6.83 -13.52
N PHE A 585 5.00 7.29 -14.77
CA PHE A 585 4.79 6.39 -15.91
C PHE A 585 6.02 5.53 -16.22
N ASP A 586 7.23 6.03 -15.99
CA ASP A 586 8.47 5.25 -16.15
C ASP A 586 8.62 4.17 -15.06
N GLU A 587 8.03 4.37 -13.87
CA GLU A 587 8.02 3.38 -12.79
C GLU A 587 6.89 2.35 -12.95
N TYR A 588 5.66 2.79 -13.26
CA TYR A 588 4.47 1.93 -13.29
C TYR A 588 4.19 1.33 -14.69
N GLY A 589 4.70 1.94 -15.76
CA GLY A 589 4.47 1.56 -17.14
C GLY A 589 3.75 2.64 -17.95
N HIS A 590 3.90 2.55 -19.27
CA HIS A 590 3.25 3.45 -20.23
C HIS A 590 2.02 2.79 -20.87
N LEU A 591 2.06 1.47 -21.05
CA LEU A 591 1.05 0.69 -21.77
C LEU A 591 0.44 -0.39 -20.89
N PHE A 592 -0.81 -0.77 -21.20
CA PHE A 592 -1.48 -1.89 -20.57
C PHE A 592 -2.30 -2.71 -21.59
N PRO A 593 -2.14 -4.04 -21.66
CA PRO A 593 -2.89 -4.90 -22.58
C PRO A 593 -4.28 -5.23 -22.04
N LEU A 594 -5.33 -5.14 -22.87
CA LEU A 594 -6.67 -5.60 -22.48
C LEU A 594 -6.94 -7.06 -22.83
N THR A 595 -6.15 -7.64 -23.74
CA THR A 595 -6.22 -9.06 -24.08
C THR A 595 -4.82 -9.67 -24.06
N ILE A 596 -4.67 -10.78 -23.34
CA ILE A 596 -3.40 -11.47 -23.16
C ILE A 596 -3.52 -12.90 -23.69
N VAL A 597 -2.66 -13.24 -24.63
CA VAL A 597 -2.66 -14.56 -25.29
C VAL A 597 -1.53 -15.40 -24.73
N LEU A 598 -1.88 -16.54 -24.14
CA LEU A 598 -0.95 -17.52 -23.60
C LEU A 598 -0.84 -18.73 -24.53
N GLY A 599 0.37 -19.24 -24.67
CA GLY A 599 0.64 -20.37 -25.52
C GLY A 599 2.13 -20.57 -25.73
N LYS A 600 2.53 -20.88 -26.96
CA LYS A 600 3.94 -20.99 -27.35
C LYS A 600 4.25 -20.25 -28.64
N SER A 601 5.40 -19.59 -28.68
CA SER A 601 5.84 -18.84 -29.86
C SER A 601 7.27 -19.19 -30.28
N LEU A 602 7.49 -19.20 -31.59
CA LEU A 602 8.80 -19.29 -32.21
C LEU A 602 8.95 -18.16 -33.21
N LYS A 603 10.13 -17.57 -33.28
CA LYS A 603 10.41 -16.44 -34.16
C LYS A 603 11.65 -16.64 -35.01
N ASN A 604 11.66 -16.02 -36.18
CA ASN A 604 12.84 -15.81 -37.00
C ASN A 604 12.72 -14.45 -37.73
N ILE A 605 13.84 -13.91 -38.21
CA ILE A 605 13.91 -12.64 -38.93
C ILE A 605 14.43 -12.93 -40.33
N LEU A 606 13.60 -12.68 -41.35
CA LEU A 606 13.90 -12.97 -42.74
C LEU A 606 14.17 -11.69 -43.53
N PRO A 607 15.11 -11.67 -44.48
CA PRO A 607 15.22 -10.62 -45.46
C PRO A 607 14.14 -10.81 -46.56
N ASN A 608 13.13 -9.94 -46.55
CA ASN A 608 12.17 -9.72 -47.64
C ASN A 608 11.32 -10.95 -48.12
N SER A 609 10.10 -11.11 -47.60
CA SER A 609 9.07 -11.98 -48.18
C SER A 609 7.65 -11.53 -47.76
N PRO A 610 6.61 -11.68 -48.60
CA PRO A 610 5.23 -11.32 -48.24
C PRO A 610 4.30 -12.51 -47.93
N LYS A 611 3.20 -12.19 -47.22
CA LYS A 611 1.94 -12.90 -46.90
C LYS A 611 1.81 -13.59 -45.52
N LYS A 612 0.78 -13.21 -44.77
CA LYS A 612 0.20 -13.98 -43.66
C LYS A 612 -0.40 -15.28 -44.19
N ILE A 613 -0.15 -16.41 -43.53
CA ILE A 613 -0.68 -17.73 -43.95
C ILE A 613 -1.34 -18.41 -42.75
N GLU A 614 -2.66 -18.56 -42.79
CA GLU A 614 -3.39 -19.33 -41.80
C GLU A 614 -3.21 -20.83 -42.06
N LEU A 615 -2.75 -21.57 -41.04
CA LEU A 615 -2.65 -23.03 -41.07
C LEU A 615 -3.86 -23.63 -40.34
N ARG A 616 -4.62 -24.51 -41.00
CA ARG A 616 -5.86 -25.08 -40.43
C ARG A 616 -5.62 -26.20 -39.40
N SER A 617 -4.37 -26.54 -39.07
CA SER A 617 -4.06 -27.64 -38.14
C SER A 617 -2.68 -27.47 -37.48
N PRO A 618 -2.52 -27.81 -36.18
CA PRO A 618 -1.24 -27.86 -35.46
C PRO A 618 -0.43 -29.09 -35.88
N THR A 619 -0.32 -29.36 -37.17
CA THR A 619 0.47 -30.48 -37.70
C THR A 619 1.82 -29.98 -38.21
N PHE A 620 2.86 -30.77 -38.00
CA PHE A 620 4.21 -30.44 -38.43
C PHE A 620 4.31 -30.35 -39.97
N ASP A 621 3.54 -31.14 -40.70
CA ASP A 621 3.69 -31.28 -42.16
C ASP A 621 3.36 -29.99 -42.96
N PRO A 622 2.25 -29.26 -42.67
CA PRO A 622 2.01 -27.95 -43.27
C PRO A 622 3.11 -26.93 -42.96
N LEU A 623 3.58 -26.86 -41.72
CA LEU A 623 4.64 -25.93 -41.30
C LEU A 623 5.98 -26.26 -41.99
N LYS A 624 6.34 -27.55 -42.06
CA LYS A 624 7.59 -28.04 -42.67
C LYS A 624 7.73 -27.54 -44.11
N SER A 625 6.66 -27.64 -44.89
CA SER A 625 6.63 -27.17 -46.28
C SER A 625 6.90 -25.66 -46.40
N HIS A 626 6.40 -24.86 -45.46
CA HIS A 626 6.58 -23.40 -45.47
C HIS A 626 7.99 -23.01 -45.04
N LEU A 627 8.56 -23.70 -44.04
CA LEU A 627 9.95 -23.52 -43.62
C LEU A 627 10.94 -23.87 -44.74
N ASP A 628 10.67 -24.95 -45.49
CA ASP A 628 11.46 -25.36 -46.66
C ASP A 628 11.44 -24.31 -47.77
N ASN A 629 10.25 -23.80 -48.11
CA ASN A 629 10.08 -22.77 -49.13
C ASN A 629 10.80 -21.45 -48.78
N LEU A 630 10.94 -21.14 -47.50
CA LEU A 630 11.59 -19.93 -47.00
C LEU A 630 13.06 -20.14 -46.60
N ASN A 631 13.60 -21.35 -46.80
CA ASN A 631 14.96 -21.75 -46.44
C ASN A 631 15.31 -21.49 -44.96
N ILE A 632 14.36 -21.79 -44.05
CA ILE A 632 14.52 -21.61 -42.60
C ILE A 632 15.01 -22.91 -41.98
N SER A 633 16.25 -22.92 -41.47
CA SER A 633 16.86 -24.09 -40.83
C SER A 633 16.56 -24.21 -39.34
N TYR A 634 16.26 -23.10 -38.67
CA TYR A 634 15.94 -23.07 -37.25
C TYR A 634 14.96 -21.93 -36.91
N LEU A 635 14.34 -22.03 -35.74
CA LEU A 635 13.55 -20.96 -35.14
C LEU A 635 14.06 -20.67 -33.72
N LEU A 636 13.76 -19.49 -33.21
CA LEU A 636 14.17 -19.05 -31.88
C LEU A 636 12.97 -19.00 -30.94
N THR A 637 13.14 -19.52 -29.73
CA THR A 637 12.20 -19.28 -28.62
C THR A 637 12.29 -17.83 -28.13
N LYS A 638 11.34 -17.39 -27.29
CA LYS A 638 11.42 -16.08 -26.60
C LYS A 638 12.74 -15.89 -25.83
N LYS A 639 13.27 -16.96 -25.23
CA LYS A 639 14.55 -16.97 -24.48
C LYS A 639 15.79 -17.05 -25.37
N GLY A 640 15.63 -17.12 -26.70
CA GLY A 640 16.74 -17.19 -27.66
C GLY A 640 17.30 -18.60 -27.90
N ASN A 641 16.70 -19.63 -27.31
CA ASN A 641 17.09 -21.02 -27.59
C ASN A 641 16.71 -21.39 -29.03
N ILE A 642 17.63 -22.08 -29.70
CA ILE A 642 17.47 -22.59 -31.06
C ILE A 642 16.60 -23.84 -31.02
N VAL A 643 15.54 -23.85 -31.82
CA VAL A 643 14.72 -25.03 -32.11
C VAL A 643 14.98 -25.42 -33.55
N GLU A 644 15.64 -26.55 -33.73
CA GLU A 644 15.91 -27.08 -35.07
C GLU A 644 14.62 -27.61 -35.70
N LYS A 645 14.63 -27.64 -37.03
CA LYS A 645 13.47 -28.08 -37.82
C LYS A 645 12.97 -29.48 -37.42
N ASN A 646 13.85 -30.38 -37.03
CA ASN A 646 13.49 -31.76 -36.66
C ASN A 646 12.83 -31.86 -35.28
N ASP A 647 13.08 -30.90 -34.39
CA ASP A 647 12.56 -30.89 -33.02
C ASP A 647 11.21 -30.17 -32.87
N LEU A 648 10.77 -29.48 -33.92
CA LEU A 648 9.48 -28.78 -33.98
C LEU A 648 8.28 -29.68 -33.65
N SER A 649 8.28 -30.94 -34.09
CA SER A 649 7.20 -31.88 -33.79
C SER A 649 7.07 -32.16 -32.29
N ASN A 650 8.21 -32.26 -31.59
CA ASN A 650 8.24 -32.40 -30.13
C ASN A 650 7.80 -31.11 -29.44
N TRP A 651 8.24 -29.96 -29.94
CA TRP A 651 7.85 -28.65 -29.42
C TRP A 651 6.34 -28.39 -29.53
N ILE A 652 5.71 -28.78 -30.65
CA ILE A 652 4.26 -28.64 -30.86
C ILE A 652 3.47 -29.52 -29.88
N LYS A 653 3.96 -30.71 -29.53
CA LYS A 653 3.28 -31.66 -28.64
C LYS A 653 3.44 -31.35 -27.14
N ASP A 654 4.49 -30.64 -26.76
CA ASP A 654 4.70 -30.23 -25.37
C ASP A 654 3.68 -29.14 -24.97
N ASP A 655 2.86 -29.42 -23.96
CA ASP A 655 1.79 -28.54 -23.45
C ASP A 655 2.16 -27.84 -22.12
N ASP A 656 3.27 -28.20 -21.48
CA ASP A 656 3.54 -27.81 -20.08
C ASP A 656 4.17 -26.41 -19.95
N ASN A 657 4.79 -25.91 -21.02
CA ASN A 657 5.56 -24.66 -21.01
C ASN A 657 4.78 -23.51 -21.68
N LEU A 658 3.83 -22.90 -20.97
CA LEU A 658 3.10 -21.71 -21.43
C LEU A 658 3.94 -20.43 -21.27
N GLU A 659 3.81 -19.51 -22.23
CA GLU A 659 4.36 -18.16 -22.19
C GLU A 659 3.36 -17.15 -22.76
N ILE A 660 3.59 -15.85 -22.51
CA ILE A 660 2.85 -14.78 -23.21
C ILE A 660 3.35 -14.69 -24.65
N ILE A 661 2.45 -14.97 -25.59
CA ILE A 661 2.71 -14.96 -27.04
C ILE A 661 2.01 -13.82 -27.77
N GLY A 662 1.22 -13.03 -27.06
CA GLY A 662 0.50 -11.90 -27.63
C GLY A 662 -0.07 -10.98 -26.57
N PHE A 663 0.10 -9.68 -26.81
CA PHE A 663 -0.64 -8.60 -26.17
C PHE A 663 -1.51 -7.93 -27.25
N GLU A 664 -2.81 -7.99 -27.06
CA GLU A 664 -3.83 -7.47 -27.96
C GLU A 664 -4.61 -6.34 -27.25
N ASN A 665 -5.19 -5.42 -28.03
CA ASN A 665 -5.98 -4.28 -27.53
C ASN A 665 -5.24 -3.45 -26.45
N VAL A 666 -4.01 -3.04 -26.76
CA VAL A 666 -3.18 -2.27 -25.83
C VAL A 666 -3.67 -0.83 -25.72
N ILE A 667 -3.81 -0.34 -24.50
CA ILE A 667 -4.19 1.03 -24.16
C ILE A 667 -3.07 1.73 -23.39
N SER A 668 -3.13 3.05 -23.27
CA SER A 668 -2.21 3.78 -22.38
C SER A 668 -2.63 3.57 -20.93
N LEU A 669 -1.66 3.50 -20.00
CA LEU A 669 -1.99 3.55 -18.57
C LEU A 669 -2.68 4.86 -18.18
N TYR A 670 -2.45 5.95 -18.93
CA TYR A 670 -3.20 7.20 -18.81
C TYR A 670 -4.70 6.98 -19.06
N ASP A 671 -5.10 6.14 -20.02
CA ASP A 671 -6.52 5.90 -20.36
C ASP A 671 -7.29 5.15 -19.24
N ILE A 672 -6.57 4.47 -18.33
CA ILE A 672 -7.13 3.74 -17.19
C ILE A 672 -7.42 4.68 -16.01
N LEU A 673 -6.80 5.86 -15.96
CA LEU A 673 -6.96 6.83 -14.87
C LEU A 673 -8.40 7.36 -14.78
N GLU A 674 -8.76 7.81 -13.57
CA GLU A 674 -10.06 8.42 -13.32
C GLU A 674 -10.23 9.69 -14.16
N ILE A 675 -11.49 10.02 -14.48
CA ILE A 675 -11.82 11.14 -15.38
C ILE A 675 -11.20 12.45 -14.87
N GLU A 676 -11.24 12.69 -13.56
CA GLU A 676 -10.71 13.92 -12.97
C GLU A 676 -9.18 13.98 -13.01
N GLN A 677 -8.50 12.86 -12.77
CA GLN A 677 -7.04 12.78 -12.89
C GLN A 677 -6.59 13.05 -14.32
N ARG A 678 -7.28 12.47 -15.31
CA ARG A 678 -7.00 12.72 -16.73
C ARG A 678 -7.19 14.18 -17.09
N ARG A 679 -8.28 14.82 -16.66
CA ARG A 679 -8.51 16.26 -16.89
C ARG A 679 -7.38 17.12 -16.34
N ARG A 680 -6.90 16.84 -15.13
CA ARG A 680 -5.80 17.59 -14.51
C ARG A 680 -4.47 17.36 -15.23
N ILE A 681 -4.19 16.14 -15.66
CA ILE A 681 -3.04 15.83 -16.52
C ILE A 681 -3.15 16.57 -17.86
N ASP A 682 -4.35 16.63 -18.46
CA ASP A 682 -4.58 17.34 -19.72
C ASP A 682 -4.36 18.84 -19.60
N VAL A 683 -4.70 19.45 -18.46
CA VAL A 683 -4.36 20.86 -18.18
C VAL A 683 -2.84 21.05 -18.19
N VAL A 684 -2.10 20.12 -17.60
CA VAL A 684 -0.64 20.15 -17.59
C VAL A 684 -0.08 19.96 -19.01
N LEU A 685 -0.56 18.98 -19.78
CA LEU A 685 -0.03 18.64 -21.10
C LEU A 685 -0.47 19.59 -22.24
N ASN A 686 -1.75 19.93 -22.33
CA ASN A 686 -2.28 20.68 -23.47
C ASN A 686 -1.91 22.16 -23.42
N LYS A 687 -1.69 22.70 -22.23
CA LYS A 687 -1.32 24.11 -22.02
C LYS A 687 0.17 24.29 -21.73
N GLN A 688 0.97 23.23 -21.89
CA GLN A 688 2.38 23.22 -21.52
C GLN A 688 3.20 24.29 -22.26
N ASP A 689 2.82 24.60 -23.51
CA ASP A 689 3.55 25.52 -24.38
C ASP A 689 2.89 26.93 -24.45
N GLU A 690 1.83 27.16 -23.66
CA GLU A 690 1.19 28.47 -23.53
C GLU A 690 1.84 29.26 -22.39
N ILE A 691 1.83 30.59 -22.49
CA ILE A 691 2.23 31.46 -21.37
C ILE A 691 1.21 31.27 -20.23
N LYS A 692 1.71 31.00 -19.02
CA LYS A 692 0.92 30.75 -17.79
C LYS A 692 1.54 31.39 -16.57
N ILE A 693 0.78 31.43 -15.48
CA ILE A 693 1.33 31.66 -14.14
C ILE A 693 2.13 30.42 -13.75
N ILE A 694 3.43 30.61 -13.58
CA ILE A 694 4.40 29.55 -13.29
C ILE A 694 4.53 29.38 -11.80
N MET A 695 4.63 30.48 -11.06
CA MET A 695 4.83 30.49 -9.62
C MET A 695 4.42 31.84 -9.04
N THR A 696 3.91 31.83 -7.81
CA THR A 696 3.63 33.04 -7.03
C THR A 696 4.39 32.99 -5.71
N GLY A 697 4.73 34.16 -5.17
CA GLY A 697 5.40 34.21 -3.88
C GLY A 697 5.32 35.57 -3.21
N ILE A 698 5.61 35.55 -1.92
CA ILE A 698 5.75 36.73 -1.08
C ILE A 698 7.13 36.74 -0.41
N VAL A 699 7.74 37.93 -0.29
CA VAL A 699 9.05 38.12 0.34
C VAL A 699 9.00 39.37 1.23
N ASP A 700 9.49 39.27 2.46
CA ASP A 700 9.62 40.40 3.38
C ASP A 700 10.78 41.34 3.02
N LEU A 701 10.68 42.58 3.48
CA LEU A 701 11.65 43.65 3.26
C LEU A 701 12.31 44.13 4.56
N GLU A 702 12.29 43.32 5.61
CA GLU A 702 12.81 43.66 6.94
C GLU A 702 14.30 44.02 6.95
N ASP A 703 15.06 43.54 5.97
CA ASP A 703 16.50 43.76 5.82
C ASP A 703 16.89 45.07 5.09
N LEU A 704 15.91 45.86 4.65
CA LEU A 704 16.14 47.13 3.95
C LEU A 704 16.30 48.32 4.92
N ASP A 705 16.91 49.42 4.47
CA ASP A 705 17.12 50.64 5.28
C ASP A 705 16.25 51.82 4.78
N ASN A 706 15.26 52.23 5.57
CA ASN A 706 14.34 53.34 5.27
C ASN A 706 14.99 54.65 4.82
N ASN A 707 16.27 54.87 5.11
CA ASN A 707 16.95 56.12 4.73
C ASN A 707 17.38 56.15 3.25
N ASN A 708 17.34 55.01 2.55
CA ASN A 708 17.74 54.93 1.15
C ASN A 708 16.58 55.31 0.21
N ILE A 709 16.90 56.05 -0.85
CA ILE A 709 15.93 56.45 -1.88
C ILE A 709 15.63 55.27 -2.82
N GLU A 710 16.60 54.37 -2.97
CA GLU A 710 16.55 53.22 -3.86
C GLU A 710 17.13 51.98 -3.18
N HIS A 711 16.46 50.84 -3.37
CA HIS A 711 16.82 49.55 -2.80
C HIS A 711 16.91 48.47 -3.88
N TYR A 712 17.81 47.52 -3.65
CA TYR A 712 17.97 46.35 -4.49
C TYR A 712 17.81 45.09 -3.63
N LYS A 713 16.80 44.28 -3.93
CA LYS A 713 16.51 43.02 -3.22
C LYS A 713 16.60 41.85 -4.19
N ARG A 714 17.46 40.88 -3.89
CA ARG A 714 17.53 39.62 -4.62
C ARG A 714 16.48 38.64 -4.10
N ILE A 715 15.67 38.10 -5.00
CA ILE A 715 14.62 37.11 -4.71
C ILE A 715 15.03 35.77 -5.31
N ASN A 716 15.17 34.76 -4.45
CA ASN A 716 15.55 33.42 -4.86
C ASN A 716 14.31 32.54 -4.99
N VAL A 717 14.16 31.92 -6.16
CA VAL A 717 13.05 31.03 -6.52
C VAL A 717 13.46 29.59 -6.24
N LYS A 718 12.56 28.83 -5.59
CA LYS A 718 12.77 27.41 -5.31
C LYS A 718 11.56 26.60 -5.78
N PRO A 719 11.77 25.53 -6.58
CA PRO A 719 13.05 25.07 -7.14
C PRO A 719 13.56 26.02 -8.24
N SER A 720 14.86 25.93 -8.57
CA SER A 720 15.46 26.66 -9.69
C SER A 720 14.73 26.35 -11.00
N LEU A 721 14.68 27.31 -11.91
CA LEU A 721 14.07 27.21 -13.23
C LEU A 721 15.09 26.65 -14.24
N GLU A 722 14.61 26.08 -15.35
CA GLU A 722 15.47 25.54 -16.42
C GLU A 722 15.77 26.55 -17.54
N SER A 723 15.10 27.70 -17.52
CA SER A 723 15.26 28.77 -18.49
C SER A 723 15.16 30.14 -17.80
N GLU A 724 15.80 31.14 -18.39
CA GLU A 724 15.71 32.56 -17.99
C GLU A 724 14.55 33.29 -18.71
N ASN A 725 13.84 32.58 -19.61
CA ASN A 725 12.73 33.13 -20.40
C ASN A 725 11.44 33.19 -19.58
N TYR A 726 11.43 34.03 -18.55
CA TYR A 726 10.25 34.32 -17.75
C TYR A 726 10.14 35.80 -17.43
N GLU A 727 8.94 36.21 -17.08
CA GLU A 727 8.58 37.58 -16.75
C GLU A 727 8.05 37.64 -15.32
N VAL A 728 8.32 38.73 -14.60
CA VAL A 728 7.86 38.90 -13.23
C VAL A 728 6.99 40.12 -13.10
N PHE A 729 5.82 39.94 -12.48
CA PHE A 729 4.90 41.00 -12.12
C PHE A 729 4.73 41.02 -10.61
N GLY A 730 4.55 42.20 -10.04
CA GLY A 730 4.45 42.31 -8.59
C GLY A 730 4.19 43.72 -8.10
N SER A 731 3.94 43.83 -6.81
CA SER A 731 3.67 45.08 -6.11
C SER A 731 4.21 45.01 -4.69
N ILE A 732 4.26 46.18 -4.04
CA ILE A 732 4.59 46.28 -2.63
C ILE A 732 3.28 46.38 -1.84
N ILE A 733 3.17 45.55 -0.80
CA ILE A 733 2.01 45.47 0.08
C ILE A 733 2.43 45.69 1.53
N SER A 734 1.51 46.23 2.34
CA SER A 734 1.69 46.31 3.79
C SER A 734 1.51 44.95 4.48
N ASP A 735 1.94 44.85 5.73
CA ASP A 735 1.64 43.75 6.65
C ASP A 735 0.12 43.49 6.82
N HIS A 736 -0.71 44.52 6.63
CA HIS A 736 -2.18 44.44 6.64
C HIS A 736 -2.79 44.06 5.27
N GLY A 737 -1.97 43.78 4.26
CA GLY A 737 -2.42 43.31 2.95
C GLY A 737 -3.04 44.40 2.08
N LEU A 738 -2.58 45.66 2.20
CA LEU A 738 -2.98 46.77 1.33
C LEU A 738 -1.86 47.10 0.35
N ARG A 739 -2.22 47.41 -0.90
CA ARG A 739 -1.26 47.87 -1.92
C ARG A 739 -0.72 49.25 -1.53
N ILE A 740 0.60 49.41 -1.60
CA ILE A 740 1.30 50.66 -1.28
C ILE A 740 1.77 51.31 -2.59
N GLU A 741 1.28 52.52 -2.89
CA GLU A 741 1.65 53.29 -4.09
C GLU A 741 2.83 54.25 -3.87
N ASP A 742 3.30 54.35 -2.63
CA ASP A 742 4.39 55.20 -2.17
C ASP A 742 5.77 54.76 -2.71
N PHE A 743 5.87 53.51 -3.17
CA PHE A 743 7.06 52.89 -3.73
C PHE A 743 6.75 52.36 -5.15
N SER A 744 7.68 52.55 -6.09
CA SER A 744 7.68 51.81 -7.35
C SER A 744 8.58 50.58 -7.22
N VAL A 745 8.14 49.45 -7.76
CA VAL A 745 8.93 48.22 -7.84
C VAL A 745 9.06 47.80 -9.30
N THR A 746 10.29 47.47 -9.70
CA THR A 746 10.59 46.93 -11.02
C THR A 746 11.40 45.65 -10.86
N PHE A 747 11.21 44.70 -11.78
CA PHE A 747 11.86 43.40 -11.73
C PHE A 747 12.82 43.23 -12.90
N GLY A 748 13.99 42.65 -12.64
CA GLY A 748 15.02 42.44 -13.65
C GLY A 748 16.15 41.55 -13.15
N LEU A 749 17.25 41.47 -13.92
CA LEU A 749 18.41 40.62 -13.64
C LEU A 749 17.99 39.16 -13.37
N TYR A 750 17.32 38.57 -14.37
CA TYR A 750 16.82 37.20 -14.37
C TYR A 750 17.93 36.18 -14.49
N ASP A 751 17.84 35.10 -13.73
CA ASP A 751 18.64 33.89 -13.90
C ASP A 751 17.87 32.65 -13.42
N PHE A 752 18.46 31.48 -13.59
CA PHE A 752 17.84 30.20 -13.22
C PHE A 752 17.43 30.08 -11.73
N ASN A 753 18.01 30.87 -10.83
CA ASN A 753 17.73 30.83 -9.40
C ASN A 753 16.80 31.94 -8.93
N GLY A 754 16.36 32.85 -9.81
CA GLY A 754 15.43 33.92 -9.48
C GLY A 754 15.82 35.27 -10.08
N PHE A 755 15.37 36.35 -9.45
CA PHE A 755 15.38 37.68 -10.04
C PHE A 755 15.67 38.75 -8.98
N SER A 756 15.93 39.97 -9.42
CA SER A 756 16.14 41.11 -8.54
C SER A 756 14.97 42.08 -8.66
N ALA A 757 14.56 42.65 -7.52
CA ALA A 757 13.60 43.73 -7.44
C ALA A 757 14.34 45.03 -7.10
N THR A 758 14.11 46.05 -7.91
CA THR A 758 14.57 47.42 -7.66
C THR A 758 13.39 48.25 -7.16
N ILE A 759 13.52 48.81 -5.96
CA ILE A 759 12.46 49.56 -5.29
C ILE A 759 12.89 51.02 -5.18
N LYS A 760 12.06 51.95 -5.66
CA LYS A 760 12.31 53.39 -5.59
C LYS A 760 11.20 54.10 -4.85
N THR A 761 11.57 55.05 -4.01
CA THR A 761 10.61 55.87 -3.26
C THR A 761 10.10 57.01 -4.16
N LEU A 762 8.78 57.11 -4.35
CA LEU A 762 8.16 58.07 -5.29
C LEU A 762 7.82 59.43 -4.65
N ASN A 763 7.50 59.45 -3.35
CA ASN A 763 7.11 60.65 -2.59
C ASN A 763 7.94 60.78 -1.30
N ASN A 764 7.79 61.88 -0.54
CA ASN A 764 8.25 61.91 0.87
C ASN A 764 7.25 61.12 1.71
N THR A 765 7.45 59.81 1.80
CA THR A 765 6.49 58.86 2.38
C THR A 765 6.70 58.74 3.90
N SER A 766 5.63 58.48 4.65
CA SER A 766 5.71 58.16 6.10
C SER A 766 5.69 56.65 6.36
N VAL A 767 5.64 55.85 5.29
CA VAL A 767 5.50 54.40 5.32
C VAL A 767 6.88 53.75 5.51
N ASN A 768 6.98 52.85 6.48
CA ASN A 768 8.20 52.10 6.78
C ASN A 768 8.35 50.92 5.79
N ILE A 769 9.38 50.93 4.94
CA ILE A 769 9.60 49.86 3.94
C ILE A 769 9.91 48.51 4.59
N THR A 770 10.49 48.51 5.80
CA THR A 770 10.85 47.28 6.51
C THR A 770 9.64 46.49 7.02
N GLU A 771 8.47 47.13 7.09
CA GLU A 771 7.20 46.49 7.46
C GLU A 771 6.41 46.03 6.22
N CYS A 772 6.99 46.17 5.03
CA CYS A 772 6.35 45.85 3.76
C CYS A 772 6.83 44.51 3.19
N PHE A 773 6.05 43.99 2.25
CA PHE A 773 6.34 42.76 1.52
C PHE A 773 6.26 43.01 0.02
N ILE A 774 7.07 42.28 -0.75
CA ILE A 774 6.92 42.16 -2.20
C ILE A 774 6.05 40.96 -2.47
N LEU A 775 4.92 41.19 -3.12
CA LEU A 775 4.09 40.16 -3.70
C LEU A 775 4.44 40.04 -5.19
N TRP A 776 4.82 38.85 -5.64
CA TRP A 776 5.30 38.62 -7.00
C TRP A 776 4.67 37.39 -7.65
N THR A 777 4.61 37.42 -8.98
CA THR A 777 4.07 36.38 -9.86
C THR A 777 5.00 36.20 -11.05
N ILE A 778 5.49 34.98 -11.25
CA ILE A 778 6.27 34.58 -12.41
C ILE A 778 5.32 34.08 -13.49
N VAL A 779 5.51 34.60 -14.70
CA VAL A 779 4.75 34.25 -15.90
C VAL A 779 5.72 33.75 -16.97
N GLY A 780 5.38 32.67 -17.64
CA GLY A 780 6.25 32.07 -18.66
C GLY A 780 5.67 30.81 -19.26
N ASN A 781 6.49 30.10 -20.04
CA ASN A 781 6.13 28.81 -20.64
C ASN A 781 6.48 27.65 -19.66
N PRO A 782 5.50 26.86 -19.20
CA PRO A 782 5.75 25.72 -18.31
C PRO A 782 6.75 24.68 -18.84
N SER A 783 6.73 24.36 -20.14
CA SER A 783 7.66 23.43 -20.78
C SER A 783 9.11 23.92 -20.71
N ASP A 784 9.32 25.22 -20.89
CA ASP A 784 10.67 25.82 -20.90
C ASP A 784 11.26 25.96 -19.49
N LEU A 785 10.41 26.20 -18.50
CA LEU A 785 10.82 26.47 -17.12
C LEU A 785 10.81 25.22 -16.25
N SER A 786 10.19 24.14 -16.72
CA SER A 786 10.00 22.86 -16.01
C SER A 786 9.26 22.98 -14.66
N VAL A 787 8.59 24.10 -14.45
CA VAL A 787 7.87 24.46 -13.23
C VAL A 787 6.46 24.91 -13.62
N PHE A 788 5.46 24.47 -12.86
CA PHE A 788 4.07 24.89 -13.06
C PHE A 788 3.27 24.80 -11.76
N SER A 789 2.85 25.95 -11.23
CA SER A 789 2.14 26.08 -9.95
C SER A 789 0.91 25.17 -9.87
N PRO A 790 0.84 24.24 -8.90
CA PRO A 790 -0.34 23.39 -8.72
C PRO A 790 -1.55 24.19 -8.22
N LYS A 791 -1.31 25.37 -7.62
CA LYS A 791 -2.34 26.23 -7.03
C LYS A 791 -3.01 27.16 -8.05
N ASN A 792 -2.31 27.53 -9.13
CA ASN A 792 -2.75 28.57 -10.08
C ASN A 792 -2.82 28.11 -11.56
N ARG A 793 -2.48 26.87 -11.88
CA ARG A 793 -2.42 26.35 -13.28
C ARG A 793 -3.72 26.39 -14.09
N ASP A 794 -4.87 26.41 -13.44
CA ASP A 794 -6.17 26.45 -14.12
C ASP A 794 -6.56 27.86 -14.60
N ILE A 795 -5.81 28.87 -14.17
CA ILE A 795 -6.06 30.27 -14.49
C ILE A 795 -5.72 30.53 -15.97
N LYS A 796 -6.68 31.11 -16.70
CA LYS A 796 -6.47 31.59 -18.06
C LYS A 796 -5.81 32.96 -18.02
N VAL A 797 -4.80 33.13 -18.85
CA VAL A 797 -4.00 34.35 -18.89
C VAL A 797 -3.83 34.82 -20.33
N ASN A 798 -3.86 36.13 -20.53
CA ASN A 798 -3.46 36.76 -21.78
C ASN A 798 -2.21 37.60 -21.55
N TYR A 799 -1.21 37.43 -22.41
CA TYR A 799 0.06 38.12 -22.31
C TYR A 799 0.33 38.91 -23.59
N VAL A 800 0.70 40.17 -23.44
CA VAL A 800 1.00 41.09 -24.54
C VAL A 800 2.35 41.73 -24.28
N LYS A 801 3.25 41.66 -25.27
CA LYS A 801 4.53 42.38 -25.27
C LYS A 801 4.55 43.42 -26.40
N LYS A 802 4.89 44.67 -26.09
CA LYS A 802 4.96 45.76 -27.07
C LYS A 802 6.14 46.70 -26.81
N SER A 803 6.91 47.00 -27.85
CA SER A 803 7.97 48.01 -27.80
C SER A 803 7.43 49.38 -28.22
N ILE A 804 7.70 50.41 -27.43
CA ILE A 804 7.24 51.79 -27.63
C ILE A 804 8.45 52.70 -27.79
N ALA A 805 8.50 53.42 -28.89
CA ALA A 805 9.47 54.50 -29.11
C ALA A 805 8.95 55.80 -28.45
N LEU A 806 9.65 56.27 -27.42
CA LEU A 806 9.30 57.50 -26.73
C LEU A 806 9.51 58.72 -27.64
N LYS A 807 8.54 59.63 -27.62
CA LYS A 807 8.58 60.90 -28.33
C LYS A 807 8.60 62.04 -27.31
N PRO A 808 9.39 63.12 -27.56
CA PRO A 808 9.30 64.34 -26.77
C PRO A 808 7.84 64.85 -26.77
N ASP A 809 7.38 65.32 -25.62
CA ASP A 809 6.04 65.90 -25.41
C ASP A 809 4.83 64.93 -25.49
N ILE A 810 5.06 63.61 -25.55
CA ILE A 810 4.00 62.59 -25.47
C ILE A 810 4.23 61.71 -24.24
N SER A 811 3.37 61.87 -23.23
CA SER A 811 3.40 61.08 -22.00
C SER A 811 2.49 59.86 -22.05
N CYS A 812 1.48 59.82 -22.93
CA CYS A 812 0.48 58.75 -22.99
C CYS A 812 0.57 57.94 -24.28
N TYR A 813 0.56 56.61 -24.17
CA TYR A 813 0.69 55.68 -25.28
C TYR A 813 -0.41 54.63 -25.23
N SER A 814 -1.08 54.39 -26.37
CA SER A 814 -2.10 53.35 -26.49
C SER A 814 -1.49 52.04 -26.97
N ILE A 815 -1.83 50.95 -26.30
CA ILE A 815 -1.37 49.59 -26.59
C ILE A 815 -2.59 48.75 -26.95
N GLU A 816 -2.61 48.21 -28.16
CA GLU A 816 -3.63 47.25 -28.60
C GLU A 816 -3.54 45.96 -27.76
N SER A 817 -4.70 45.46 -27.33
CA SER A 817 -4.85 44.31 -26.45
C SER A 817 -5.93 43.35 -26.97
N CYS A 818 -6.12 42.21 -26.29
CA CYS A 818 -7.31 41.38 -26.46
C CYS A 818 -8.57 42.11 -25.99
N GLN A 819 -9.74 41.60 -26.36
CA GLN A 819 -11.03 42.14 -25.93
C GLN A 819 -11.13 42.18 -24.39
N LEU A 820 -11.18 43.38 -23.83
CA LEU A 820 -11.25 43.69 -22.41
C LEU A 820 -12.70 43.88 -21.95
N SER A 821 -12.98 43.55 -20.69
CA SER A 821 -14.23 43.90 -20.02
C SER A 821 -13.95 44.53 -18.67
N GLU A 822 -14.99 45.13 -18.09
CA GLU A 822 -14.97 45.58 -16.70
C GLU A 822 -14.61 44.39 -15.77
N ASP A 823 -13.98 44.71 -14.63
CA ASP A 823 -13.46 43.78 -13.61
C ASP A 823 -12.25 42.93 -14.02
N TYR A 824 -11.70 43.09 -15.22
CA TYR A 824 -10.44 42.45 -15.58
C TYR A 824 -9.29 43.09 -14.80
N THR A 825 -8.26 42.31 -14.46
CA THR A 825 -7.07 42.82 -13.77
C THR A 825 -5.87 42.84 -14.70
N ILE A 826 -5.24 44.02 -14.82
CA ILE A 826 -4.06 44.26 -15.65
C ILE A 826 -2.81 44.38 -14.79
N PHE A 827 -1.77 43.65 -15.17
CA PHE A 827 -0.45 43.67 -14.56
C PHE A 827 0.52 44.24 -15.58
N LEU A 828 1.37 45.16 -15.13
CA LEU A 828 2.30 45.89 -15.98
C LEU A 828 3.73 45.67 -15.49
N ASN A 829 4.64 45.41 -16.41
CA ASN A 829 6.08 45.51 -16.19
C ASN A 829 6.73 46.17 -17.42
N TYR A 830 7.89 46.81 -17.26
CA TYR A 830 8.54 47.53 -18.35
C TYR A 830 10.07 47.54 -18.26
N TYR A 831 10.72 47.63 -19.42
CA TYR A 831 12.17 47.67 -19.56
C TYR A 831 12.58 48.81 -20.48
N CYS A 832 13.58 49.59 -20.06
CA CYS A 832 14.22 50.56 -20.95
C CYS A 832 15.46 49.94 -21.59
N LEU A 833 15.58 50.04 -22.91
CA LEU A 833 16.71 49.46 -23.66
C LEU A 833 17.99 50.32 -23.62
N LYS A 834 18.00 51.45 -22.89
CA LYS A 834 19.14 52.38 -22.83
C LYS A 834 19.65 52.55 -21.39
N ALA A 835 20.96 52.36 -21.20
CA ALA A 835 21.64 52.35 -19.90
C ALA A 835 21.59 53.66 -19.09
N ASN A 836 21.14 54.78 -19.68
CA ASN A 836 21.15 56.12 -19.05
C ASN A 836 19.76 56.76 -18.98
N TYR A 837 18.68 56.00 -19.20
CA TYR A 837 17.31 56.50 -19.08
C TYR A 837 16.45 55.46 -18.38
N GLU A 838 15.97 55.79 -17.19
CA GLU A 838 14.99 54.97 -16.47
C GLU A 838 13.74 55.84 -16.21
N PRO A 839 12.57 55.45 -16.74
CA PRO A 839 11.30 56.03 -16.31
C PRO A 839 11.16 55.90 -14.79
N ILE A 840 10.54 56.89 -14.15
CA ILE A 840 10.24 56.82 -12.70
C ILE A 840 9.14 55.79 -12.46
N ASP A 841 8.12 55.77 -13.32
CA ASP A 841 6.95 54.92 -13.17
C ASP A 841 6.16 54.83 -14.50
N ILE A 842 5.36 53.77 -14.66
CA ILE A 842 4.36 53.66 -15.74
C ILE A 842 3.00 53.37 -15.11
N LYS A 843 2.03 54.25 -15.36
CA LYS A 843 0.68 54.16 -14.79
C LYS A 843 -0.35 53.85 -15.85
N LEU A 844 -1.31 52.99 -15.52
CA LEU A 844 -2.52 52.81 -16.31
C LEU A 844 -3.41 54.04 -16.15
N VAL A 845 -3.80 54.68 -17.27
CA VAL A 845 -4.64 55.90 -17.23
C VAL A 845 -6.03 55.68 -17.82
N LYS A 846 -6.12 54.93 -18.91
CA LYS A 846 -7.40 54.67 -19.59
C LYS A 846 -7.39 53.29 -20.24
N TRP A 847 -8.58 52.74 -20.46
CA TRP A 847 -8.76 51.54 -21.25
C TRP A 847 -9.97 51.66 -22.17
N SER A 848 -9.96 50.89 -23.26
CA SER A 848 -11.07 50.69 -24.17
C SER A 848 -11.26 49.19 -24.39
N ASN A 849 -12.33 48.79 -25.09
CA ASN A 849 -12.59 47.37 -25.33
C ASN A 849 -11.41 46.62 -25.98
N ASP A 850 -10.56 47.29 -26.75
CA ASP A 850 -9.46 46.65 -27.50
C ASP A 850 -8.09 47.29 -27.23
N SER A 851 -7.98 48.25 -26.30
CA SER A 851 -6.71 48.95 -26.02
C SER A 851 -6.55 49.42 -24.58
N ILE A 852 -5.30 49.63 -24.20
CA ILE A 852 -4.89 50.11 -22.87
C ILE A 852 -4.01 51.34 -23.08
N ASP A 853 -4.33 52.45 -22.44
CA ASP A 853 -3.54 53.67 -22.46
C ASP A 853 -2.70 53.78 -21.18
N ILE A 854 -1.39 53.80 -21.36
CA ILE A 854 -0.41 53.94 -20.28
C ILE A 854 0.25 55.32 -20.32
N GLN A 855 0.49 55.89 -19.15
CA GLN A 855 1.28 57.11 -18.99
C GLN A 855 2.67 56.78 -18.44
N ILE A 856 3.69 57.32 -19.07
CA ILE A 856 5.09 57.16 -18.66
C ILE A 856 5.50 58.42 -17.90
N VAL A 857 5.92 58.24 -16.65
CA VAL A 857 6.38 59.33 -15.77
C VAL A 857 7.90 59.47 -15.92
N GLU A 858 8.35 60.59 -16.47
CA GLU A 858 9.78 60.86 -16.70
C GLU A 858 10.51 61.29 -15.43
N SER A 859 11.82 61.01 -15.36
CA SER A 859 12.64 61.43 -14.23
C SER A 859 13.05 62.90 -14.30
N ASN A 860 12.82 63.64 -13.21
CA ASN A 860 13.25 65.05 -13.08
C ASN A 860 14.78 65.22 -12.94
N ASN A 861 15.56 64.14 -12.97
CA ASN A 861 17.02 64.19 -12.94
C ASN A 861 17.62 64.24 -14.35
N SER A 862 17.27 65.30 -15.09
CA SER A 862 18.12 65.84 -16.15
C SER A 862 18.76 67.15 -15.71
N ASN A 863 19.34 67.17 -14.50
CA ASN A 863 20.28 68.24 -14.16
C ASN A 863 21.59 68.02 -14.94
N SER A 864 21.62 68.65 -16.11
CA SER A 864 22.75 69.37 -16.68
C SER A 864 24.14 68.83 -16.32
N ASN A 865 24.71 67.99 -17.17
CA ASN A 865 26.12 68.09 -17.59
C ASN A 865 26.41 67.02 -18.66
N ALA A 866 26.00 67.29 -19.90
CA ALA A 866 26.55 66.61 -21.07
C ALA A 866 26.54 67.59 -22.25
N ASN A 867 27.54 68.48 -22.27
CA ASN A 867 28.05 68.97 -23.54
C ASN A 867 28.76 67.78 -24.20
N GLU A 868 28.14 67.16 -25.21
CA GLU A 868 28.73 66.77 -26.49
C GLU A 868 27.85 65.72 -27.22
N SER A 869 27.72 65.95 -28.54
CA SER A 869 27.16 65.10 -29.59
C SER A 869 25.63 65.00 -29.77
N ASN A 870 25.17 65.64 -30.86
CA ASN A 870 23.84 65.50 -31.46
C ASN A 870 23.65 64.12 -32.11
N GLU A 871 23.22 63.12 -31.35
CA GLU A 871 22.39 62.05 -31.88
C GLU A 871 21.10 61.98 -31.07
N ILE A 872 19.97 62.39 -31.67
CA ILE A 872 18.64 62.15 -31.09
C ILE A 872 18.38 60.64 -31.25
N THR A 873 18.94 59.84 -30.34
CA THR A 873 18.65 58.41 -30.26
C THR A 873 17.28 58.23 -29.64
N THR A 874 16.33 57.70 -30.40
CA THR A 874 15.00 57.32 -29.92
C THR A 874 15.11 56.36 -28.72
N ILE A 875 14.50 56.72 -27.58
CA ILE A 875 14.42 55.83 -26.41
C ILE A 875 13.32 54.81 -26.67
N ILE A 876 13.59 53.52 -26.47
CA ILE A 876 12.61 52.44 -26.66
C ILE A 876 12.34 51.78 -25.31
N VAL A 877 11.06 51.65 -24.97
CA VAL A 877 10.56 50.97 -23.78
C VAL A 877 9.79 49.73 -24.19
N ASP A 878 10.20 48.58 -23.70
CA ASP A 878 9.45 47.33 -23.84
C ASP A 878 8.42 47.26 -22.70
N VAL A 879 7.13 47.24 -23.03
CA VAL A 879 6.03 47.11 -22.08
C VAL A 879 5.47 45.69 -22.17
N HIS A 880 5.39 45.06 -21.02
CA HIS A 880 4.91 43.71 -20.84
C HIS A 880 3.61 43.80 -20.04
N ILE A 881 2.53 43.25 -20.60
CA ILE A 881 1.19 43.32 -20.03
C ILE A 881 0.68 41.91 -19.82
N PHE A 882 0.18 41.65 -18.62
CA PHE A 882 -0.44 40.40 -18.25
C PHE A 882 -1.87 40.67 -17.77
N ILE A 883 -2.85 39.94 -18.31
CA ILE A 883 -4.28 40.23 -18.14
C ILE A 883 -5.00 38.99 -17.62
N LEU A 884 -5.78 39.18 -16.56
CA LEU A 884 -6.63 38.16 -15.94
C LEU A 884 -8.11 38.53 -16.04
N SER A 885 -8.96 37.53 -16.32
CA SER A 885 -10.41 37.72 -16.34
C SER A 885 -11.00 37.89 -14.94
N SER A 886 -12.18 38.49 -14.88
CA SER A 886 -12.94 38.73 -13.64
C SER A 886 -13.44 37.46 -12.94
N ASP A 887 -13.38 36.30 -13.61
CA ASP A 887 -13.69 34.98 -13.01
C ASP A 887 -12.75 34.65 -11.85
N TYR A 888 -11.57 35.27 -11.80
CA TYR A 888 -10.56 35.06 -10.78
C TYR A 888 -10.52 36.25 -9.84
N LYS A 889 -10.70 36.02 -8.53
CA LYS A 889 -10.67 37.08 -7.51
C LYS A 889 -9.34 37.16 -6.77
N SER A 890 -8.53 36.10 -6.85
CA SER A 890 -7.32 35.96 -6.04
C SER A 890 -6.34 34.97 -6.65
N LEU A 891 -5.06 35.14 -6.31
CA LEU A 891 -3.98 34.18 -6.53
C LEU A 891 -3.61 33.51 -5.22
N LYS A 892 -3.38 32.21 -5.27
CA LYS A 892 -2.84 31.45 -4.13
C LYS A 892 -1.33 31.54 -4.16
N ILE A 893 -0.70 31.74 -3.01
CA ILE A 893 0.75 31.90 -2.92
C ILE A 893 1.42 30.52 -2.86
N ASP A 894 2.44 30.23 -3.67
CA ASP A 894 3.06 28.90 -3.65
C ASP A 894 3.96 28.68 -2.42
N ASN A 895 4.63 29.72 -1.94
CA ASN A 895 5.51 29.67 -0.77
C ASN A 895 4.84 29.98 0.59
N ASP A 896 3.53 30.22 0.62
CA ASP A 896 2.72 30.52 1.81
C ASP A 896 1.33 29.84 1.68
N GLU A 897 0.55 29.73 2.76
CA GLU A 897 -0.84 29.25 2.72
C GLU A 897 -1.85 30.38 2.38
N LYS A 898 -1.38 31.62 2.30
CA LYS A 898 -2.20 32.79 2.03
C LYS A 898 -2.74 32.81 0.59
N GLU A 899 -3.88 33.49 0.46
CA GLU A 899 -4.51 33.84 -0.81
C GLU A 899 -4.57 35.36 -0.91
N CYS A 900 -4.14 35.91 -2.05
CA CYS A 900 -4.00 37.34 -2.26
C CYS A 900 -4.96 37.81 -3.35
N ASN A 901 -5.71 38.89 -3.08
CA ASN A 901 -6.64 39.47 -4.05
C ASN A 901 -5.86 40.09 -5.23
N LEU A 902 -6.39 39.94 -6.46
CA LEU A 902 -5.73 40.40 -7.68
C LEU A 902 -5.48 41.92 -7.68
N ASN A 903 -6.36 42.68 -7.04
CA ASN A 903 -6.25 44.14 -6.92
C ASN A 903 -5.02 44.60 -6.12
N LEU A 904 -4.39 43.70 -5.34
CA LEU A 904 -3.16 43.99 -4.63
C LEU A 904 -1.96 44.04 -5.56
N ILE A 905 -2.01 43.31 -6.68
CA ILE A 905 -0.88 43.14 -7.61
C ILE A 905 -1.10 43.95 -8.89
N GLY A 906 -2.30 43.88 -9.46
CA GLY A 906 -2.65 44.54 -10.72
C GLY A 906 -3.67 45.67 -10.56
N TYR A 907 -3.98 46.33 -11.66
CA TYR A 907 -5.01 47.36 -11.77
C TYR A 907 -6.32 46.72 -12.24
N THR A 908 -7.36 46.77 -11.40
CA THR A 908 -8.70 46.35 -11.78
C THR A 908 -9.35 47.39 -12.68
N LEU A 909 -9.88 46.96 -13.82
CA LEU A 909 -10.58 47.81 -14.77
C LEU A 909 -11.97 48.17 -14.24
N THR A 910 -12.19 49.46 -13.96
CA THR A 910 -13.49 50.00 -13.52
C THR A 910 -14.04 51.00 -14.53
N GLU A 911 -15.35 51.30 -14.46
CA GLU A 911 -15.98 52.39 -15.24
C GLU A 911 -15.29 53.75 -15.07
N ASP A 912 -14.72 54.02 -13.89
CA ASP A 912 -14.02 55.29 -13.62
C ASP A 912 -12.75 55.47 -14.48
N ILE A 913 -12.06 54.37 -14.81
CA ILE A 913 -10.86 54.36 -15.68
C ILE A 913 -11.28 54.32 -17.17
N TYR A 914 -12.51 53.88 -17.49
CA TYR A 914 -13.03 53.80 -18.85
C TYR A 914 -13.26 55.19 -19.49
N LYS A 915 -13.48 56.23 -18.68
CA LYS A 915 -14.11 57.48 -19.11
C LYS A 915 -13.50 58.79 -18.62
N ASN A 916 -12.20 58.85 -18.36
CA ASN A 916 -11.54 60.16 -18.34
C ASN A 916 -11.41 60.68 -19.80
N ILE A 917 -12.31 61.60 -20.16
CA ILE A 917 -12.34 62.40 -21.39
C ILE A 917 -11.74 63.77 -21.09
#